data_AF-A0AAN5R5T2-F1
#
_entry.id   AF-A0AAN5R5T2-F1
#
_cell.length_a   1.000
_cell.length_b   1.000
_cell.length_c   1.000
_cell.angle_alpha   90.00
_cell.angle_beta   90.00
_cell.angle_gamma   90.00
#
_symmetry.space_group_name_H-M   'P 1'
#
loop_
_entity.id
_entity.type
_entity.pdbx_description
1 polymer ?
#
loop_
_entity_poly.entity_id
_entity_poly.type
_entity_poly.pdbx_seq_one_letter_code
_entity_poly.pdbx_strand_id
1 'polypeptide(L)'
;MLKKMVIISGFFALSLLNKMSVAESIECKDYDGNSITIQPKTITIYNNSETLIYPVLATSKNAVNEWLQGCFRTTEPYPTKYVYKLYVNEGTGIAPGASVTITLPLYSQLSKDRYITWWNGGRVLLADKNDRLRNENDEKLHTPLNVSCQGQNNECKLSIYSSDVQFPEDIYAQLSEYTFGDSIVPPKQSLRLLKPENVGYNISYVDHVYMPIAIGPKNNPYIGYSGSGQSLSVFREHLDLFLKTTIGQGWPVYNLSELKLPGGYNIFAQRWGTLPPEHNVPVKPKDGLPPVLTVLACIQDECTDEQKKSLRFGEAVQRIQNLWGSCVSWDEDISKYVTQTIDCPQDLKINLQALQKFFKQNHQQYLQMYADGKCNLNPDSKPVPFNYWEAINHIYGWVPFNEGCGAAANPLADTKISGWDHAKIQSMYIHDLQYNYKRSNITPELLFNPYVQLIHDKNYLSMDAYGFSVDDAVGFMSELGDGLIFTVGGTQGLENQQQFNYADGFSVAIGVPQSMVDKVNTPLIKKYGVCVLDQEIDDRNCQQDKQDVIMPVNSQIAGFRIGTVSTYPIKVRFTDLNDNEYEFIVNEKFDPCTGEPSQCPANKAEIVNKQSCIVTNSKGDKHPKSDDWCQNANPNQQNEKQLTK
;
A
#
# COMPACT_ATOMS: atom_id res chain seq x y z
N MET A 1 -77.38 -35.41 14.41
CA MET A 1 -76.51 -35.19 13.23
C MET A 1 -75.95 -33.78 13.31
N LEU A 2 -74.74 -33.62 13.84
CA LEU A 2 -74.14 -32.32 14.16
C LEU A 2 -73.13 -31.95 13.06
N LYS A 3 -73.36 -30.82 12.39
CA LYS A 3 -72.48 -30.23 11.37
C LYS A 3 -71.19 -29.72 12.02
N LYS A 4 -70.03 -30.17 11.53
CA LYS A 4 -68.73 -29.52 11.79
C LYS A 4 -68.41 -28.59 10.62
N MET A 5 -68.19 -27.33 10.96
CA MET A 5 -67.77 -26.25 10.07
C MET A 5 -66.24 -26.21 10.11
N VAL A 6 -65.59 -26.41 8.96
CA VAL A 6 -64.14 -26.25 8.79
C VAL A 6 -63.91 -24.87 8.20
N ILE A 7 -63.18 -24.02 8.94
CA ILE A 7 -62.70 -22.72 8.48
C ILE A 7 -61.31 -22.92 7.90
N ILE A 8 -61.13 -22.59 6.62
CA ILE A 8 -59.84 -22.56 5.95
C ILE A 8 -59.28 -21.15 6.13
N SER A 9 -58.22 -21.01 6.94
CA SER A 9 -57.43 -19.78 7.06
C SER A 9 -56.32 -19.81 6.01
N GLY A 10 -56.43 -18.97 4.99
CA GLY A 10 -55.38 -18.76 3.99
C GLY A 10 -54.25 -17.89 4.54
N PHE A 11 -53.03 -18.41 4.55
CA PHE A 11 -51.80 -17.64 4.73
C PHE A 11 -51.43 -16.98 3.40
N PHE A 12 -51.53 -15.65 3.32
CA PHE A 12 -50.83 -14.87 2.30
C PHE A 12 -49.39 -14.64 2.81
N ALA A 13 -48.43 -15.38 2.26
CA ALA A 13 -47.02 -15.07 2.42
C ALA A 13 -46.66 -13.90 1.51
N LEU A 14 -46.53 -12.70 2.09
CA LEU A 14 -45.91 -11.57 1.41
C LEU A 14 -44.39 -11.84 1.33
N SER A 15 -43.94 -12.31 0.17
CA SER A 15 -42.52 -12.36 -0.20
C SER A 15 -42.02 -10.92 -0.38
N LEU A 16 -41.39 -10.37 0.67
CA LEU A 16 -40.55 -9.18 0.56
C LEU A 16 -39.25 -9.60 -0.12
N LEU A 17 -39.23 -9.51 -1.45
CA LEU A 17 -38.00 -9.45 -2.23
C LEU A 17 -37.25 -8.18 -1.82
N ASN A 18 -36.31 -8.32 -0.87
CA ASN A 18 -35.23 -7.34 -0.71
C ASN A 18 -34.50 -7.26 -2.05
N LYS A 19 -34.74 -6.19 -2.80
CA LYS A 19 -33.88 -5.81 -3.93
C LYS A 19 -32.50 -5.56 -3.34
N MET A 20 -31.61 -6.55 -3.41
CA MET A 20 -30.19 -6.31 -3.20
C MET A 20 -29.77 -5.30 -4.26
N SER A 21 -29.41 -4.08 -3.84
CA SER A 21 -28.80 -3.11 -4.73
C SER A 21 -27.48 -3.72 -5.20
N VAL A 22 -27.33 -3.93 -6.50
CA VAL A 22 -26.05 -4.34 -7.11
C VAL A 22 -25.35 -3.05 -7.50
N ALA A 23 -24.07 -2.91 -7.13
CA ALA A 23 -23.27 -1.79 -7.62
C ALA A 23 -23.29 -1.73 -9.15
N GLU A 24 -23.53 -0.55 -9.71
CA GLU A 24 -23.79 -0.38 -11.13
C GLU A 24 -22.49 -0.26 -11.93
N SER A 25 -22.42 -0.90 -13.10
CA SER A 25 -21.34 -0.71 -14.06
C SER A 25 -21.36 0.72 -14.62
N ILE A 26 -20.20 1.25 -14.99
CA ILE A 26 -20.07 2.63 -15.49
C ILE A 26 -19.73 2.61 -16.98
N GLU A 27 -20.47 3.40 -17.77
CA GLU A 27 -20.15 3.63 -19.18
C GLU A 27 -18.99 4.64 -19.30
N CYS A 28 -17.86 4.17 -19.83
CA CYS A 28 -16.70 4.99 -20.16
C CYS A 28 -16.45 4.95 -21.67
N LYS A 29 -15.41 5.65 -22.11
CA LYS A 29 -14.96 5.70 -23.49
C LYS A 29 -13.63 4.97 -23.65
N ASP A 30 -13.53 4.13 -24.67
CA ASP A 30 -12.31 3.41 -24.99
C ASP A 30 -11.28 4.30 -25.73
N TYR A 31 -10.19 3.66 -26.15
CA TYR A 31 -9.13 4.29 -26.93
C TYR A 31 -9.64 5.01 -28.19
N ASP A 32 -10.64 4.44 -28.86
CA ASP A 32 -11.24 4.92 -30.10
C ASP A 32 -12.45 5.85 -29.87
N GLY A 33 -12.82 6.09 -28.61
CA GLY A 33 -13.96 6.93 -28.22
C GLY A 33 -15.33 6.22 -28.26
N ASN A 34 -15.33 4.90 -28.46
CA ASN A 34 -16.54 4.10 -28.37
C ASN A 34 -16.93 3.88 -26.92
N SER A 35 -18.22 3.69 -26.66
CA SER A 35 -18.71 3.36 -25.32
C SER A 35 -18.28 1.95 -24.90
N ILE A 36 -17.77 1.83 -23.68
CA ILE A 36 -17.43 0.57 -23.03
C ILE A 36 -17.97 0.54 -21.61
N THR A 37 -18.39 -0.63 -21.17
CA THR A 37 -18.89 -0.84 -19.81
C THR A 37 -17.74 -1.24 -18.88
N ILE A 38 -17.53 -0.47 -17.83
CA ILE A 38 -16.55 -0.72 -16.76
C ILE A 38 -17.25 -1.37 -15.58
N GLN A 39 -16.79 -2.57 -15.21
CA GLN A 39 -17.33 -3.30 -14.07
C GLN A 39 -16.83 -2.73 -12.74
N PRO A 40 -17.64 -2.78 -11.67
CA PRO A 40 -17.21 -2.36 -10.35
C PRO A 40 -16.12 -3.29 -9.78
N LYS A 41 -15.34 -2.77 -8.84
CA LYS A 41 -14.32 -3.52 -8.10
C LYS A 41 -14.81 -3.84 -6.69
N THR A 42 -14.24 -4.84 -6.04
CA THR A 42 -14.61 -5.18 -4.65
C THR A 42 -13.51 -4.92 -3.64
N ILE A 43 -13.90 -4.56 -2.41
CA ILE A 43 -13.06 -4.63 -1.22
C ILE A 43 -13.72 -5.61 -0.26
N THR A 44 -13.08 -6.75 -0.02
CA THR A 44 -13.50 -7.72 0.98
C THR A 44 -12.65 -7.57 2.23
N ILE A 45 -13.27 -7.59 3.41
CA ILE A 45 -12.60 -7.46 4.70
C ILE A 45 -12.99 -8.65 5.58
N TYR A 46 -12.02 -9.49 5.90
CA TYR A 46 -12.16 -10.58 6.87
C TYR A 46 -11.59 -10.16 8.22
N ASN A 47 -12.38 -10.38 9.28
CA ASN A 47 -11.89 -10.23 10.64
C ASN A 47 -11.47 -11.60 11.19
N ASN A 48 -10.17 -11.90 11.11
CA ASN A 48 -9.59 -13.12 11.69
C ASN A 48 -9.06 -12.89 13.11
N SER A 49 -9.13 -11.66 13.61
CA SER A 49 -8.70 -11.30 14.96
C SER A 49 -9.73 -11.71 16.01
N GLU A 50 -9.28 -11.69 17.26
CA GLU A 50 -10.07 -12.00 18.45
C GLU A 50 -11.00 -10.86 18.91
N THR A 51 -11.00 -9.70 18.24
CA THR A 51 -11.79 -8.50 18.61
C THR A 51 -12.69 -8.01 17.48
N LEU A 52 -13.64 -7.12 17.78
CA LEU A 52 -14.38 -6.38 16.76
C LEU A 52 -13.45 -5.45 15.99
N ILE A 53 -13.70 -5.30 14.68
CA ILE A 53 -13.05 -4.28 13.86
C ILE A 53 -14.08 -3.32 13.25
N TYR A 54 -13.66 -2.07 13.00
CA TYR A 54 -14.50 -0.98 12.51
C TYR A 54 -13.87 -0.40 11.23
N PRO A 55 -14.16 -0.97 10.05
CA PRO A 55 -13.57 -0.49 8.82
C PRO A 55 -14.19 0.82 8.33
N VAL A 56 -13.33 1.69 7.81
CA VAL A 56 -13.74 2.92 7.12
C VAL A 56 -12.95 3.06 5.82
N LEU A 57 -13.66 3.20 4.71
CA LEU A 57 -13.05 3.54 3.43
C LEU A 57 -13.06 5.06 3.28
N ALA A 58 -11.96 5.67 2.84
CA ALA A 58 -11.89 7.11 2.61
C ALA A 58 -11.27 7.47 1.27
N THR A 59 -11.76 8.52 0.64
CA THR A 59 -11.15 9.11 -0.57
C THR A 59 -10.26 10.29 -0.20
N SER A 60 -9.53 10.83 -1.17
CA SER A 60 -8.72 12.04 -1.00
C SER A 60 -9.26 13.23 -1.82
N LYS A 61 -8.88 14.45 -1.43
CA LYS A 61 -9.13 15.65 -2.23
C LYS A 61 -8.15 15.70 -3.42
N ASN A 62 -8.60 16.18 -4.57
CA ASN A 62 -7.74 16.43 -5.72
C ASN A 62 -8.27 17.59 -6.58
N ALA A 63 -7.35 18.35 -7.18
CA ALA A 63 -7.70 19.44 -8.09
C ALA A 63 -8.08 18.93 -9.49
N VAL A 64 -7.50 17.80 -9.90
CA VAL A 64 -7.76 17.12 -11.16
C VAL A 64 -8.03 15.65 -10.86
N ASN A 65 -9.14 15.13 -11.38
CA ASN A 65 -9.52 13.75 -11.24
C ASN A 65 -9.26 12.99 -12.54
N GLU A 66 -8.07 12.40 -12.60
CA GLU A 66 -7.55 11.75 -13.80
C GLU A 66 -8.36 10.52 -14.20
N TRP A 67 -9.05 9.86 -13.27
CA TRP A 67 -9.92 8.72 -13.54
C TRP A 67 -11.18 9.16 -14.29
N LEU A 68 -11.78 10.28 -13.92
CA LEU A 68 -12.92 10.84 -14.65
C LEU A 68 -12.50 11.37 -16.03
N GLN A 69 -11.32 12.00 -16.13
CA GLN A 69 -10.74 12.38 -17.43
C GLN A 69 -10.51 11.16 -18.34
N GLY A 70 -9.97 10.08 -17.80
CA GLY A 70 -9.72 8.84 -18.52
C GLY A 70 -11.01 8.14 -18.96
N CYS A 71 -12.01 8.09 -18.09
CA CYS A 71 -13.31 7.49 -18.39
C CYS A 71 -14.09 8.28 -19.44
N PHE A 72 -14.15 9.61 -19.32
CA PHE A 72 -14.91 10.45 -20.25
C PHE A 72 -14.11 10.91 -21.47
N ARG A 73 -12.80 10.62 -21.54
CA ARG A 73 -11.88 11.08 -22.59
C ARG A 73 -11.94 12.60 -22.75
N THR A 74 -11.63 13.32 -21.68
CA THR A 74 -11.74 14.79 -21.60
C THR A 74 -10.59 15.40 -20.80
N THR A 75 -10.40 16.72 -20.94
CA THR A 75 -9.46 17.52 -20.16
C THR A 75 -10.12 18.30 -19.01
N GLU A 76 -11.45 18.21 -18.87
CA GLU A 76 -12.16 18.84 -17.76
C GLU A 76 -11.64 18.29 -16.41
N PRO A 77 -11.42 19.12 -15.38
CA PRO A 77 -10.67 18.71 -14.20
C PRO A 77 -11.47 17.84 -13.20
N TYR A 78 -12.79 18.01 -13.09
CA TYR A 78 -13.65 17.30 -12.12
C TYR A 78 -13.08 17.23 -10.68
N PRO A 79 -12.80 18.37 -10.02
CA PRO A 79 -12.11 18.37 -8.73
C PRO A 79 -12.90 17.65 -7.64
N THR A 80 -12.23 16.77 -6.90
CA THR A 80 -12.75 16.19 -5.65
C THR A 80 -12.47 17.14 -4.49
N LYS A 81 -13.48 17.90 -4.06
CA LYS A 81 -13.34 18.95 -3.04
C LYS A 81 -13.40 18.47 -1.60
N TYR A 82 -13.90 17.25 -1.36
CA TYR A 82 -14.12 16.68 -0.03
C TYR A 82 -13.42 15.33 0.11
N VAL A 83 -13.07 14.99 1.33
CA VAL A 83 -12.80 13.61 1.73
C VAL A 83 -14.14 12.93 1.95
N TYR A 84 -14.43 11.85 1.23
CA TYR A 84 -15.63 11.05 1.48
C TYR A 84 -15.25 9.84 2.30
N LYS A 85 -15.99 9.58 3.38
CA LYS A 85 -15.76 8.47 4.32
C LYS A 85 -16.96 7.53 4.30
N LEU A 86 -16.72 6.27 3.97
CA LEU A 86 -17.69 5.18 3.93
C LEU A 86 -17.43 4.25 5.12
N TYR A 87 -18.29 4.34 6.12
CA TYR A 87 -18.24 3.50 7.32
C TYR A 87 -18.99 2.21 7.07
N VAL A 88 -18.35 1.10 7.44
CA VAL A 88 -18.98 -0.22 7.40
C VAL A 88 -19.45 -0.57 8.80
N ASN A 89 -20.74 -0.86 8.92
CA ASN A 89 -21.38 -1.21 10.19
C ASN A 89 -21.04 -0.19 11.29
N GLU A 90 -21.26 1.10 11.00
CA GLU A 90 -20.93 2.21 11.89
C GLU A 90 -21.42 1.95 13.32
N GLY A 91 -20.49 1.93 14.28
CA GLY A 91 -20.76 1.67 15.69
C GLY A 91 -20.95 0.21 16.10
N THR A 92 -21.15 -0.73 15.18
CA THR A 92 -21.34 -2.17 15.48
C THR A 92 -20.19 -3.05 14.98
N GLY A 93 -19.46 -2.62 13.94
CA GLY A 93 -18.26 -3.28 13.45
C GLY A 93 -18.46 -4.63 12.75
N ILE A 94 -17.37 -5.37 12.62
CA ILE A 94 -17.30 -6.74 12.09
C ILE A 94 -16.79 -7.66 13.20
N ALA A 95 -17.61 -8.66 13.55
CA ALA A 95 -17.27 -9.64 14.58
C ALA A 95 -16.12 -10.57 14.17
N PRO A 96 -15.38 -11.15 15.14
CA PRO A 96 -14.42 -12.22 14.87
C PRO A 96 -15.01 -13.36 14.02
N GLY A 97 -14.25 -13.82 13.03
CA GLY A 97 -14.65 -14.89 12.09
C GLY A 97 -15.71 -14.48 11.06
N ALA A 98 -16.08 -13.20 11.00
CA ALA A 98 -17.01 -12.67 10.02
C ALA A 98 -16.29 -11.84 8.95
N SER A 99 -16.99 -11.56 7.85
CA SER A 99 -16.48 -10.74 6.77
C SER A 99 -17.55 -9.90 6.11
N VAL A 100 -17.10 -8.90 5.35
CA VAL A 100 -17.95 -8.09 4.48
C VAL A 100 -17.28 -7.92 3.13
N THR A 101 -18.07 -7.82 2.07
CA THR A 101 -17.63 -7.44 0.73
C THR A 101 -18.38 -6.20 0.29
N ILE A 102 -17.64 -5.14 0.04
CA ILE A 102 -18.12 -3.87 -0.51
C ILE A 102 -17.86 -3.90 -2.00
N THR A 103 -18.85 -3.54 -2.81
CA THR A 103 -18.71 -3.41 -4.26
C THR A 103 -18.78 -1.94 -4.62
N LEU A 104 -17.72 -1.44 -5.27
CA LEU A 104 -17.48 -0.04 -5.56
C LEU A 104 -17.46 0.20 -7.08
N PRO A 105 -18.33 1.08 -7.60
CA PRO A 105 -18.24 1.54 -8.99
C PRO A 105 -17.02 2.44 -9.15
N LEU A 106 -16.65 2.77 -10.39
CA LEU A 106 -15.59 3.76 -10.66
C LEU A 106 -15.86 5.07 -9.91
N TYR A 107 -17.09 5.56 -9.97
CA TYR A 107 -17.55 6.72 -9.24
C TYR A 107 -19.04 6.64 -8.87
N SER A 108 -19.45 7.44 -7.89
CA SER A 108 -20.85 7.76 -7.61
C SER A 108 -21.08 9.25 -7.86
N GLN A 109 -22.05 9.60 -8.71
CA GLN A 109 -22.41 10.99 -8.96
C GLN A 109 -23.40 11.48 -7.90
N LEU A 110 -23.02 12.50 -7.14
CA LEU A 110 -23.88 13.12 -6.11
C LEU A 110 -24.72 14.27 -6.69
N SER A 111 -24.15 15.00 -7.64
CA SER A 111 -24.82 16.04 -8.43
C SER A 111 -24.06 16.24 -9.74
N LYS A 112 -24.53 17.14 -10.62
CA LYS A 112 -23.97 17.37 -11.96
C LYS A 112 -22.43 17.45 -11.98
N ASP A 113 -21.83 18.13 -11.01
CA ASP A 113 -20.38 18.40 -10.96
C ASP A 113 -19.73 17.89 -9.65
N ARG A 114 -20.40 16.99 -8.92
CA ARG A 114 -19.91 16.43 -7.65
C ARG A 114 -19.91 14.91 -7.72
N TYR A 115 -18.71 14.34 -7.64
CA TYR A 115 -18.48 12.90 -7.73
C TYR A 115 -17.76 12.41 -6.47
N ILE A 116 -18.05 11.17 -6.07
CA ILE A 116 -17.18 10.36 -5.24
C ILE A 116 -16.46 9.41 -6.18
N THR A 117 -15.14 9.51 -6.31
CA THR A 117 -14.35 8.58 -7.14
C THR A 117 -13.69 7.56 -6.23
N TRP A 118 -14.23 6.34 -6.23
CA TRP A 118 -13.82 5.29 -5.31
C TRP A 118 -12.49 4.64 -5.68
N TRP A 119 -12.05 4.79 -6.94
CA TRP A 119 -10.90 4.08 -7.51
C TRP A 119 -9.58 4.87 -7.44
N ASN A 120 -9.63 6.18 -7.21
CA ASN A 120 -8.47 7.07 -7.32
C ASN A 120 -7.88 7.39 -5.94
N GLY A 121 -6.88 6.63 -5.50
CA GLY A 121 -6.12 6.90 -4.27
C GLY A 121 -6.97 6.85 -2.99
N GLY A 122 -7.63 5.71 -2.76
CA GLY A 122 -8.45 5.47 -1.59
C GLY A 122 -7.65 4.90 -0.41
N ARG A 123 -8.25 4.97 0.77
CA ARG A 123 -7.72 4.46 2.03
C ARG A 123 -8.69 3.46 2.63
N VAL A 124 -8.18 2.35 3.15
CA VAL A 124 -8.91 1.44 4.04
C VAL A 124 -8.32 1.61 5.43
N LEU A 125 -9.11 2.20 6.31
CA LEU A 125 -8.76 2.36 7.71
C LEU A 125 -9.37 1.20 8.50
N LEU A 126 -8.52 0.40 9.14
CA LEU A 126 -8.94 -0.74 9.95
C LEU A 126 -8.66 -0.45 11.41
N ALA A 127 -9.74 -0.27 12.17
CA ALA A 127 -9.69 0.06 13.59
C ALA A 127 -10.23 -1.08 14.44
N ASP A 128 -9.74 -1.22 15.66
CA ASP A 128 -10.28 -2.16 16.67
C ASP A 128 -11.04 -1.44 17.80
N LYS A 129 -11.14 -0.10 17.72
CA LYS A 129 -12.02 0.73 18.54
C LYS A 129 -12.76 1.76 17.69
N ASN A 130 -13.98 2.09 18.08
CA ASN A 130 -14.80 3.10 17.38
C ASN A 130 -14.52 4.53 17.86
N ASP A 131 -13.68 4.71 18.88
CA ASP A 131 -13.31 6.00 19.45
C ASP A 131 -12.73 6.94 18.39
N ARG A 132 -13.34 8.13 18.26
CA ARG A 132 -12.89 9.23 17.37
C ARG A 132 -12.80 8.90 15.88
N LEU A 133 -13.35 7.76 15.43
CA LEU A 133 -13.33 7.40 13.99
C LEU A 133 -14.17 8.35 13.12
N ARG A 134 -15.20 8.98 13.68
CA ARG A 134 -16.01 10.00 13.00
C ARG A 134 -15.79 11.36 13.65
N ASN A 135 -15.58 12.38 12.82
CA ASN A 135 -15.53 13.76 13.30
C ASN A 135 -16.96 14.29 13.46
N GLU A 136 -17.21 15.07 14.51
CA GLU A 136 -18.53 15.67 14.76
C GLU A 136 -18.98 16.60 13.63
N ASN A 137 -18.03 17.23 12.92
CA ASN A 137 -18.27 18.14 11.81
C ASN A 137 -18.44 17.41 10.46
N ASP A 138 -18.32 16.08 10.41
CA ASP A 138 -18.52 15.33 9.17
C ASP A 138 -20.01 15.38 8.75
N GLU A 139 -20.27 15.79 7.52
CA GLU A 139 -21.63 15.95 6.98
C GLU A 139 -22.15 14.59 6.47
N LYS A 140 -23.27 14.12 7.02
CA LYS A 140 -23.89 12.86 6.59
C LYS A 140 -24.52 12.98 5.20
N LEU A 141 -24.24 12.00 4.34
CA LEU A 141 -24.79 11.89 3.00
C LEU A 141 -25.72 10.68 2.88
N HIS A 142 -26.57 10.69 1.86
CA HIS A 142 -27.25 9.46 1.42
C HIS A 142 -26.24 8.52 0.78
N THR A 143 -26.26 7.26 1.19
CA THR A 143 -25.44 6.22 0.57
C THR A 143 -25.84 6.05 -0.90
N PRO A 144 -24.93 6.24 -1.88
CA PRO A 144 -25.26 6.05 -3.28
C PRO A 144 -25.78 4.64 -3.56
N LEU A 145 -26.85 4.55 -4.35
CA LEU A 145 -27.48 3.27 -4.68
C LEU A 145 -26.55 2.32 -5.45
N ASN A 146 -25.58 2.88 -6.17
CA ASN A 146 -24.60 2.13 -6.94
C ASN A 146 -23.41 1.63 -6.10
N VAL A 147 -23.45 1.76 -4.76
CA VAL A 147 -22.52 1.10 -3.84
C VAL A 147 -23.28 0.03 -3.07
N SER A 148 -22.76 -1.19 -3.04
CA SER A 148 -23.41 -2.31 -2.35
C SER A 148 -22.49 -2.96 -1.32
N CYS A 149 -23.08 -3.60 -0.32
CA CYS A 149 -22.34 -4.40 0.64
C CYS A 149 -23.08 -5.69 1.01
N GLN A 150 -22.31 -6.74 1.24
CA GLN A 150 -22.77 -8.05 1.66
C GLN A 150 -21.92 -8.53 2.81
N GLY A 151 -22.54 -9.08 3.86
CA GLY A 151 -21.83 -9.64 5.01
C GLY A 151 -21.95 -11.16 5.05
N GLN A 152 -20.89 -11.83 5.49
CA GLN A 152 -20.90 -13.25 5.83
C GLN A 152 -20.74 -13.38 7.35
N ASN A 153 -21.67 -14.07 8.00
CA ASN A 153 -21.77 -14.14 9.46
C ASN A 153 -21.85 -12.77 10.16
N ASN A 154 -22.22 -11.73 9.43
CA ASN A 154 -22.43 -10.38 9.93
C ASN A 154 -23.40 -9.64 9.00
N GLU A 155 -24.08 -8.61 9.51
CA GLU A 155 -24.79 -7.68 8.64
C GLU A 155 -23.78 -6.83 7.86
N CYS A 156 -24.20 -6.21 6.75
CA CYS A 156 -23.45 -5.11 6.18
C CYS A 156 -24.33 -3.89 5.88
N LYS A 157 -24.08 -2.81 6.64
CA LYS A 157 -24.73 -1.51 6.53
C LYS A 157 -23.67 -0.44 6.25
N LEU A 158 -24.00 0.49 5.38
CA LEU A 158 -23.08 1.53 4.93
C LEU A 158 -23.61 2.92 5.29
N SER A 159 -22.77 3.73 5.93
CA SER A 159 -22.99 5.16 6.15
C SER A 159 -21.92 5.95 5.41
N ILE A 160 -22.29 7.03 4.71
CA ILE A 160 -21.32 7.91 4.04
C ILE A 160 -21.37 9.31 4.63
N TYR A 161 -20.19 9.92 4.73
CA TYR A 161 -20.02 11.30 5.13
C TYR A 161 -19.07 12.04 4.19
N SER A 162 -19.25 13.35 4.04
CA SER A 162 -18.22 14.24 3.50
C SER A 162 -17.52 15.01 4.62
N SER A 163 -16.21 15.21 4.45
CA SER A 163 -15.34 15.88 5.40
C SER A 163 -14.35 16.79 4.68
N ASP A 164 -13.88 17.81 5.39
CA ASP A 164 -12.78 18.65 4.94
C ASP A 164 -11.40 18.13 5.34
N VAL A 165 -11.35 17.17 6.26
CA VAL A 165 -10.12 16.64 6.85
C VAL A 165 -10.08 15.12 6.73
N GLN A 166 -8.87 14.59 6.67
CA GLN A 166 -8.64 13.15 6.87
C GLN A 166 -8.81 12.79 8.35
N PHE A 167 -8.55 11.53 8.70
CA PHE A 167 -8.62 11.09 10.08
C PHE A 167 -7.50 11.69 10.94
N PRO A 168 -7.74 11.97 12.23
CA PRO A 168 -6.71 12.45 13.13
C PRO A 168 -5.76 11.33 13.55
N GLU A 169 -4.57 11.70 14.05
CA GLU A 169 -3.49 10.76 14.40
C GLU A 169 -3.81 9.86 15.61
N ASP A 170 -4.72 10.29 16.48
CA ASP A 170 -5.06 9.65 17.75
C ASP A 170 -6.26 8.70 17.67
N ILE A 171 -6.48 8.14 16.49
CA ILE A 171 -7.41 7.02 16.28
C ILE A 171 -6.70 5.68 16.45
N TYR A 172 -7.48 4.69 16.87
CA TYR A 172 -7.08 3.30 17.06
C TYR A 172 -7.15 2.52 15.75
N ALA A 173 -6.38 2.93 14.75
CA ALA A 173 -6.46 2.33 13.42
C ALA A 173 -5.12 2.22 12.70
N GLN A 174 -5.02 1.16 11.90
CA GLN A 174 -3.97 1.00 10.90
C GLN A 174 -4.48 1.49 9.55
N LEU A 175 -3.62 2.23 8.84
CA LEU A 175 -3.91 2.74 7.51
C LEU A 175 -3.39 1.76 6.44
N SER A 176 -4.19 1.57 5.40
CA SER A 176 -3.77 0.94 4.15
C SER A 176 -4.34 1.73 2.98
N GLU A 177 -3.67 1.68 1.84
CA GLU A 177 -4.06 2.45 0.66
C GLU A 177 -4.34 1.53 -0.52
N TYR A 178 -5.23 1.98 -1.39
CA TYR A 178 -5.56 1.28 -2.62
C TYR A 178 -5.81 2.24 -3.78
N THR A 179 -5.65 1.74 -4.99
CA THR A 179 -6.00 2.41 -6.24
C THR A 179 -6.51 1.35 -7.20
N PHE A 180 -7.63 1.59 -7.88
CA PHE A 180 -8.18 0.65 -8.84
C PHE A 180 -8.04 1.19 -10.25
N GLY A 181 -7.49 0.40 -11.14
CA GLY A 181 -7.10 0.81 -12.48
C GLY A 181 -6.02 1.89 -12.48
N ASP A 182 -5.78 2.44 -13.66
CA ASP A 182 -4.84 3.51 -13.93
C ASP A 182 -5.45 4.49 -14.95
N SER A 183 -4.89 5.69 -15.05
CA SER A 183 -5.27 6.70 -16.05
C SER A 183 -4.03 7.24 -16.74
N ILE A 184 -3.81 6.79 -17.97
CA ILE A 184 -2.61 7.12 -18.74
C ILE A 184 -2.94 8.06 -19.89
N VAL A 185 -1.95 8.80 -20.40
CA VAL A 185 -2.02 9.42 -21.73
C VAL A 185 -1.36 8.47 -22.72
N PRO A 186 -2.13 7.78 -23.61
CA PRO A 186 -1.53 6.86 -24.55
C PRO A 186 -0.57 7.56 -25.52
N PRO A 187 0.45 6.86 -26.05
CA PRO A 187 1.29 7.41 -27.10
C PRO A 187 0.46 7.95 -28.27
N LYS A 188 0.87 9.10 -28.83
CA LYS A 188 0.21 9.78 -29.96
C LYS A 188 -1.22 10.30 -29.65
N GLN A 189 -1.68 10.24 -28.40
CA GLN A 189 -2.93 10.87 -27.97
C GLN A 189 -2.68 12.02 -26.99
N SER A 190 -3.64 12.94 -26.88
CA SER A 190 -3.63 14.05 -25.92
C SER A 190 -4.61 13.87 -24.75
N LEU A 191 -5.52 12.90 -24.87
CA LEU A 191 -6.56 12.62 -23.89
C LEU A 191 -6.20 11.37 -23.09
N ARG A 192 -6.51 11.40 -21.79
CA ARG A 192 -6.30 10.25 -20.90
C ARG A 192 -7.17 9.07 -21.31
N LEU A 193 -6.74 7.86 -20.96
CA LEU A 193 -7.46 6.60 -21.12
C LEU A 193 -7.48 5.88 -19.78
N LEU A 194 -8.68 5.47 -19.36
CA LEU A 194 -8.84 4.59 -18.19
C LEU A 194 -8.40 3.16 -18.55
N LYS A 195 -7.54 2.60 -17.71
CA LYS A 195 -7.09 1.21 -17.73
C LYS A 195 -7.59 0.48 -16.47
N PRO A 196 -8.71 -0.26 -16.52
CA PRO A 196 -9.37 -0.79 -15.32
C PRO A 196 -8.73 -2.06 -14.72
N GLU A 197 -7.73 -2.64 -15.37
CA GLU A 197 -7.27 -4.01 -15.13
C GLU A 197 -6.61 -4.24 -13.76
N ASN A 198 -5.76 -3.32 -13.33
CA ASN A 198 -4.93 -3.53 -12.15
C ASN A 198 -5.61 -3.05 -10.86
N VAL A 199 -5.18 -3.62 -9.75
CA VAL A 199 -5.41 -3.12 -8.40
C VAL A 199 -4.05 -2.77 -7.80
N GLY A 200 -3.88 -1.48 -7.52
CA GLY A 200 -2.78 -0.93 -6.74
C GLY A 200 -3.10 -1.02 -5.25
N TYR A 201 -2.15 -1.46 -4.44
CA TYR A 201 -2.30 -1.48 -2.98
C TYR A 201 -0.97 -1.39 -2.27
N ASN A 202 -1.02 -0.84 -1.06
CA ASN A 202 0.09 -0.85 -0.13
C ASN A 202 -0.44 -0.86 1.31
N ILE A 203 0.42 -1.30 2.22
CA ILE A 203 0.20 -1.09 3.66
C ILE A 203 1.25 -0.09 4.11
N SER A 204 0.79 1.12 4.41
CA SER A 204 1.66 2.17 4.93
C SER A 204 1.86 1.97 6.43
N TYR A 205 2.98 1.32 6.79
CA TYR A 205 3.56 1.45 8.12
C TYR A 205 4.57 2.62 8.18
N VAL A 206 4.60 3.47 7.16
CA VAL A 206 5.43 4.69 7.13
C VAL A 206 5.06 5.64 8.25
N ASP A 207 3.76 5.87 8.43
CA ASP A 207 3.25 6.80 9.43
C ASP A 207 3.27 6.19 10.83
N HIS A 208 2.78 4.95 10.93
CA HIS A 208 2.68 4.21 12.18
C HIS A 208 2.39 2.72 12.00
N VAL A 209 2.66 1.97 13.07
CA VAL A 209 2.31 0.57 13.23
C VAL A 209 1.34 0.37 14.39
N TYR A 210 0.25 -0.34 14.10
CA TYR A 210 -0.86 -0.57 15.03
C TYR A 210 -1.47 -1.97 14.99
N MET A 211 -1.84 -2.47 13.80
CA MET A 211 -2.56 -3.74 13.65
C MET A 211 -1.99 -4.60 12.51
N PRO A 212 -2.02 -5.95 12.63
CA PRO A 212 -1.63 -6.85 11.56
C PRO A 212 -2.70 -6.89 10.47
N ILE A 213 -2.38 -6.32 9.32
CA ILE A 213 -3.20 -6.38 8.11
C ILE A 213 -2.44 -7.17 7.04
N ALA A 214 -3.13 -8.05 6.33
CA ALA A 214 -2.66 -8.62 5.07
C ALA A 214 -3.60 -8.24 3.91
N ILE A 215 -3.03 -7.92 2.75
CA ILE A 215 -3.77 -7.54 1.53
C ILE A 215 -3.32 -8.41 0.36
N GLY A 216 -4.28 -8.98 -0.36
CA GLY A 216 -4.05 -9.67 -1.64
C GLY A 216 -5.06 -9.25 -2.72
N PRO A 217 -4.72 -9.43 -4.00
CA PRO A 217 -5.67 -9.19 -5.09
C PRO A 217 -6.77 -10.26 -5.09
N LYS A 218 -7.93 -9.87 -5.59
CA LYS A 218 -9.05 -10.79 -5.84
C LYS A 218 -9.05 -11.25 -7.29
N ASN A 219 -9.40 -12.51 -7.53
CA ASN A 219 -9.35 -13.21 -8.81
C ASN A 219 -7.93 -13.27 -9.39
N ASN A 220 -6.93 -13.38 -8.53
CA ASN A 220 -5.53 -13.61 -8.92
C ASN A 220 -4.79 -14.39 -7.82
N PRO A 221 -4.96 -15.72 -7.76
CA PRO A 221 -4.43 -16.56 -6.69
C PRO A 221 -2.91 -16.72 -6.73
N TYR A 222 -2.23 -16.19 -7.75
CA TYR A 222 -0.79 -16.38 -7.95
C TYR A 222 0.07 -15.26 -7.36
N ILE A 223 -0.55 -14.25 -6.76
CA ILE A 223 0.15 -13.18 -6.05
C ILE A 223 -0.05 -13.38 -4.55
N GLY A 224 1.05 -13.52 -3.80
CA GLY A 224 1.01 -13.57 -2.34
C GLY A 224 0.50 -12.26 -1.71
N TYR A 225 0.20 -12.29 -0.42
CA TYR A 225 -0.25 -11.09 0.29
C TYR A 225 0.91 -10.19 0.72
N SER A 226 0.68 -8.88 0.75
CA SER A 226 1.56 -7.91 1.44
C SER A 226 1.08 -7.71 2.88
N GLY A 227 1.99 -7.42 3.82
CA GLY A 227 1.65 -7.12 5.22
C GLY A 227 2.00 -8.23 6.21
N SER A 228 1.08 -8.47 7.15
CA SER A 228 1.24 -9.42 8.27
C SER A 228 0.02 -10.30 8.43
N GLY A 229 0.25 -11.62 8.42
CA GLY A 229 -0.72 -12.64 8.80
C GLY A 229 -0.69 -13.01 10.29
N GLN A 230 0.04 -12.28 11.15
CA GLN A 230 0.10 -12.58 12.58
C GLN A 230 -1.26 -12.37 13.27
N SER A 231 -1.55 -13.10 14.36
CA SER A 231 -2.69 -12.76 15.22
C SER A 231 -2.45 -11.42 15.91
N LEU A 232 -3.54 -10.72 16.28
CA LEU A 232 -3.44 -9.39 16.89
C LEU A 232 -2.66 -9.44 18.21
N SER A 233 -2.86 -10.47 19.04
CA SER A 233 -2.10 -10.67 20.28
C SER A 233 -0.58 -10.78 20.05
N VAL A 234 -0.14 -11.66 19.15
CA VAL A 234 1.29 -11.89 18.85
C VAL A 234 1.92 -10.62 18.26
N PHE A 235 1.19 -9.93 17.39
CA PHE A 235 1.63 -8.67 16.82
C PHE A 235 1.90 -7.62 17.91
N ARG A 236 0.97 -7.44 18.85
CA ARG A 236 1.12 -6.50 19.98
C ARG A 236 2.24 -6.91 20.94
N GLU A 237 2.46 -8.21 21.16
CA GLU A 237 3.60 -8.72 21.93
C GLU A 237 4.93 -8.33 21.28
N HIS A 238 5.06 -8.40 19.96
CA HIS A 238 6.26 -7.95 19.25
C HIS A 238 6.50 -6.44 19.35
N LEU A 239 5.44 -5.62 19.30
CA LEU A 239 5.55 -4.17 19.52
C LEU A 239 6.07 -3.86 20.95
N ASP A 240 5.52 -4.53 21.95
CA ASP A 240 5.95 -4.38 23.35
C ASP A 240 7.40 -4.89 23.56
N LEU A 241 7.76 -6.03 22.96
CA LEU A 241 9.11 -6.57 23.00
C LEU A 241 10.13 -5.58 22.45
N PHE A 242 9.84 -4.96 21.30
CA PHE A 242 10.71 -3.95 20.70
C PHE A 242 11.01 -2.81 21.67
N LEU A 243 9.99 -2.27 22.35
CA LEU A 243 10.15 -1.17 23.32
C LEU A 243 10.97 -1.56 24.55
N LYS A 244 11.07 -2.85 24.86
CA LYS A 244 11.88 -3.40 25.95
C LYS A 244 13.33 -3.72 25.54
N THR A 245 13.64 -3.70 24.25
CA THR A 245 15.02 -3.89 23.78
C THR A 245 15.82 -2.60 23.90
N THR A 246 17.16 -2.70 23.96
CA THR A 246 18.03 -1.52 23.88
C THR A 246 17.72 -0.68 22.64
N ILE A 247 17.38 -1.31 21.51
CA ILE A 247 17.14 -0.65 20.21
C ILE A 247 15.87 0.21 20.24
N GLY A 248 14.77 -0.31 20.79
CA GLY A 248 13.49 0.39 20.88
C GLY A 248 13.24 1.14 22.19
N GLN A 249 14.18 1.08 23.15
CA GLN A 249 14.02 1.69 24.46
C GLN A 249 13.70 3.20 24.37
N GLY A 250 12.54 3.57 24.89
CA GLY A 250 12.05 4.94 24.84
C GLY A 250 11.67 5.43 23.44
N TRP A 251 11.47 4.54 22.47
CA TRP A 251 10.82 4.91 21.22
C TRP A 251 9.46 5.57 21.54
N PRO A 252 9.11 6.70 20.88
CA PRO A 252 7.83 7.35 21.12
C PRO A 252 6.66 6.42 20.83
N VAL A 253 5.53 6.67 21.49
CA VAL A 253 4.25 6.01 21.26
C VAL A 253 3.17 7.07 21.16
N TYR A 254 2.11 6.80 20.39
CA TYR A 254 0.93 7.67 20.42
C TYR A 254 0.28 7.59 21.80
N ASN A 255 -0.28 8.70 22.26
CA ASN A 255 -0.96 8.81 23.56
C ASN A 255 -2.33 8.10 23.54
N LEU A 256 -2.28 6.77 23.46
CA LEU A 256 -3.42 5.87 23.34
C LEU A 256 -3.30 4.75 24.37
N SER A 257 -4.45 4.20 24.76
CA SER A 257 -4.49 3.04 25.66
C SER A 257 -3.93 1.77 25.05
N GLU A 258 -3.85 1.71 23.72
CA GLU A 258 -3.34 0.57 22.97
C GLU A 258 -2.05 0.98 22.26
N LEU A 259 -1.15 0.01 22.11
CA LEU A 259 0.19 0.30 21.63
C LEU A 259 0.19 0.62 20.13
N LYS A 260 0.49 1.87 19.80
CA LYS A 260 0.65 2.39 18.44
C LYS A 260 1.98 3.14 18.37
N LEU A 261 2.86 2.75 17.46
CA LEU A 261 4.19 3.34 17.34
C LEU A 261 4.25 4.20 16.07
N PRO A 262 4.68 5.48 16.16
CA PRO A 262 4.99 6.31 15.00
C PRO A 262 6.22 5.77 14.24
N GLY A 263 6.20 5.94 12.93
CA GLY A 263 7.37 5.71 12.08
C GLY A 263 8.47 6.75 12.28
N GLY A 264 9.61 6.51 11.61
CA GLY A 264 10.83 7.33 11.78
C GLY A 264 10.66 8.81 11.41
N TYR A 265 9.74 9.14 10.50
CA TYR A 265 9.39 10.53 10.18
C TYR A 265 8.52 11.16 11.28
N ASN A 266 7.47 10.47 11.71
CA ASN A 266 6.45 10.99 12.62
C ASN A 266 7.00 11.31 14.01
N ILE A 267 8.06 10.62 14.46
CA ILE A 267 8.75 10.95 15.73
C ILE A 267 9.39 12.36 15.74
N PHE A 268 9.66 12.93 14.56
CA PHE A 268 10.13 14.30 14.40
C PHE A 268 8.95 15.22 14.07
N ALA A 269 8.19 14.90 13.02
CA ALA A 269 7.09 15.75 12.53
C ALA A 269 6.01 16.02 13.59
N GLN A 270 5.71 15.05 14.45
CA GLN A 270 4.63 15.15 15.44
C GLN A 270 5.15 15.33 16.88
N ARG A 271 6.47 15.51 17.09
CA ARG A 271 7.10 15.54 18.43
C ARG A 271 6.42 16.52 19.39
N TRP A 272 6.03 17.68 18.87
CA TRP A 272 5.43 18.77 19.64
C TRP A 272 3.92 18.86 19.49
N GLY A 273 3.31 17.89 18.81
CA GLY A 273 1.87 17.82 18.64
C GLY A 273 1.14 17.65 19.98
N THR A 274 -0.03 18.27 20.07
CA THR A 274 -0.92 18.18 21.24
C THR A 274 -2.31 17.76 20.83
N LEU A 275 -3.00 17.06 21.73
CA LEU A 275 -4.38 16.63 21.56
C LEU A 275 -5.33 17.57 22.30
N PRO A 276 -6.61 17.65 21.87
CA PRO A 276 -7.63 18.38 22.62
C PRO A 276 -7.79 17.86 24.06
N PRO A 277 -7.97 18.75 25.07
CA PRO A 277 -8.07 18.38 26.48
C PRO A 277 -9.16 17.34 26.81
N GLU A 278 -10.27 17.41 26.07
CA GLU A 278 -11.44 16.56 26.21
C GLU A 278 -11.22 15.13 25.72
N HIS A 279 -10.19 14.89 24.90
CA HIS A 279 -9.90 13.54 24.40
C HIS A 279 -9.57 12.60 25.56
N ASN A 280 -10.23 11.44 25.62
CA ASN A 280 -9.92 10.42 26.60
C ASN A 280 -8.62 9.69 26.20
N VAL A 281 -7.51 10.09 26.83
CA VAL A 281 -6.15 9.58 26.57
C VAL A 281 -5.42 9.32 27.90
N PRO A 282 -4.48 8.36 27.96
CA PRO A 282 -3.82 7.98 29.22
C PRO A 282 -2.94 9.07 29.84
N VAL A 283 -2.19 9.81 29.02
CA VAL A 283 -1.26 10.84 29.50
C VAL A 283 -1.92 12.21 29.42
N LYS A 284 -2.36 12.72 30.58
CA LYS A 284 -2.88 14.08 30.74
C LYS A 284 -2.08 14.84 31.81
N PRO A 285 -1.34 15.90 31.45
CA PRO A 285 -0.69 16.73 32.44
C PRO A 285 -1.74 17.57 33.20
N LYS A 286 -1.44 17.94 34.46
CA LYS A 286 -2.32 18.82 35.26
C LYS A 286 -2.52 20.20 34.63
N ASP A 287 -1.47 20.74 34.00
CA ASP A 287 -1.53 21.98 33.23
C ASP A 287 -0.98 21.77 31.82
N GLY A 288 -1.61 22.40 30.83
CA GLY A 288 -1.25 22.26 29.42
C GLY A 288 -2.07 21.21 28.68
N LEU A 289 -1.71 20.95 27.43
CA LEU A 289 -2.44 20.02 26.56
C LEU A 289 -1.80 18.62 26.59
N PRO A 290 -2.61 17.55 26.50
CA PRO A 290 -2.08 16.19 26.33
C PRO A 290 -1.16 16.09 25.09
N PRO A 291 -0.03 15.37 25.15
CA PRO A 291 0.77 15.06 23.97
C PRO A 291 0.02 14.25 22.92
N VAL A 292 0.40 14.42 21.64
CA VAL A 292 0.22 13.40 20.60
C VAL A 292 1.17 12.22 20.86
N LEU A 293 2.46 12.50 21.03
CA LEU A 293 3.51 11.50 21.28
C LEU A 293 4.05 11.55 22.70
N THR A 294 4.28 10.39 23.30
CA THR A 294 4.88 10.22 24.63
C THR A 294 5.76 8.97 24.65
N VAL A 295 6.18 8.49 25.81
CA VAL A 295 6.92 7.23 25.97
C VAL A 295 6.09 6.23 26.78
N LEU A 296 6.37 4.93 26.60
CA LEU A 296 5.62 3.85 27.25
C LEU A 296 5.52 4.00 28.77
N ALA A 297 6.60 4.43 29.43
CA ALA A 297 6.61 4.69 30.88
C ALA A 297 5.54 5.71 31.32
N CYS A 298 5.26 6.74 30.50
CA CYS A 298 4.21 7.70 30.82
C CYS A 298 2.80 7.11 30.66
N ILE A 299 2.60 6.25 29.66
CA ILE A 299 1.35 5.49 29.48
C ILE A 299 1.09 4.57 30.69
N GLN A 300 2.16 4.03 31.26
CA GLN A 300 2.14 3.18 32.46
C GLN A 300 2.06 3.97 33.79
N ASP A 301 1.81 5.27 33.71
CA ASP A 301 1.71 6.20 34.86
C ASP A 301 3.00 6.28 35.71
N GLU A 302 4.15 6.02 35.11
CA GLU A 302 5.47 6.11 35.77
C GLU A 302 6.10 7.51 35.64
N CYS A 303 5.46 8.41 34.90
CA CYS A 303 5.93 9.77 34.66
C CYS A 303 5.37 10.78 35.68
N THR A 304 6.24 11.68 36.15
CA THR A 304 5.85 12.90 36.86
C THR A 304 5.01 13.83 35.97
N ASP A 305 4.24 14.76 36.55
CA ASP A 305 3.45 15.72 35.78
C ASP A 305 4.30 16.55 34.80
N GLU A 306 5.54 16.89 35.15
CA GLU A 306 6.45 17.61 34.27
C GLU A 306 6.89 16.74 33.08
N GLN A 307 7.15 15.46 33.31
CA GLN A 307 7.43 14.51 32.22
C GLN A 307 6.21 14.31 31.33
N LYS A 308 4.98 14.30 31.87
CA LYS A 308 3.75 14.25 31.05
C LYS A 308 3.67 15.45 30.06
N LYS A 309 4.23 16.61 30.43
CA LYS A 309 4.30 17.81 29.58
C LYS A 309 5.44 17.77 28.56
N SER A 310 6.59 17.20 28.89
CA SER A 310 7.84 17.40 28.12
C SER A 310 8.48 16.13 27.56
N LEU A 311 8.22 14.95 28.13
CA LEU A 311 8.84 13.70 27.72
C LEU A 311 8.12 13.13 26.49
N ARG A 312 8.71 13.39 25.32
CA ARG A 312 8.18 13.01 23.99
C ARG A 312 8.94 11.87 23.32
N PHE A 313 10.15 11.58 23.79
CA PHE A 313 11.04 10.55 23.25
C PHE A 313 12.05 10.11 24.31
N GLY A 314 12.74 9.01 24.08
CA GLY A 314 13.80 8.47 24.93
C GLY A 314 15.05 8.05 24.16
N GLU A 315 15.76 7.04 24.67
CA GLU A 315 17.12 6.71 24.25
C GLU A 315 17.26 6.36 22.77
N ALA A 316 16.30 5.63 22.19
CA ALA A 316 16.33 5.27 20.77
C ALA A 316 16.43 6.48 19.85
N VAL A 317 15.60 7.50 20.10
CA VAL A 317 15.60 8.74 19.32
C VAL A 317 16.82 9.60 19.67
N GLN A 318 17.25 9.59 20.94
CA GLN A 318 18.47 10.29 21.34
C GLN A 318 19.71 9.72 20.64
N ARG A 319 19.80 8.40 20.40
CA ARG A 319 20.88 7.79 19.61
C ARG A 319 20.87 8.24 18.16
N ILE A 320 19.69 8.32 17.53
CA ILE A 320 19.55 8.92 16.18
C ILE A 320 20.08 10.35 16.17
N GLN A 321 19.72 11.14 17.19
CA GLN A 321 20.17 12.52 17.28
C GLN A 321 21.69 12.62 17.45
N ASN A 322 22.26 11.79 18.33
CA ASN A 322 23.70 11.71 18.57
C ASN A 322 24.47 11.28 17.32
N LEU A 323 23.92 10.33 16.54
CA LEU A 323 24.49 9.88 15.27
C LEU A 323 24.60 11.06 14.28
N TRP A 324 23.49 11.76 14.02
CA TRP A 324 23.48 12.91 13.11
C TRP A 324 24.36 14.06 13.58
N GLY A 325 24.39 14.32 14.88
CA GLY A 325 25.20 15.39 15.45
C GLY A 325 26.70 15.10 15.48
N SER A 326 27.08 13.82 15.49
CA SER A 326 28.50 13.41 15.54
C SER A 326 29.09 13.16 14.15
N CYS A 327 28.31 12.58 13.24
CA CYS A 327 28.82 12.19 11.92
C CYS A 327 28.78 13.33 10.90
N VAL A 328 27.96 14.35 11.13
CA VAL A 328 27.72 15.45 10.19
C VAL A 328 27.95 16.79 10.88
N SER A 329 28.57 17.72 10.15
CA SER A 329 28.78 19.10 10.62
C SER A 329 27.55 19.96 10.35
N TRP A 330 27.16 20.78 11.31
CA TRP A 330 26.00 21.65 11.24
C TRP A 330 26.40 23.11 11.41
N ASP A 331 25.75 24.00 10.66
CA ASP A 331 25.98 25.45 10.71
C ASP A 331 25.18 26.10 11.88
N GLU A 332 25.07 25.41 13.01
CA GLU A 332 24.42 25.88 14.25
C GLU A 332 24.99 25.18 15.49
N ASP A 333 24.66 25.70 16.68
CA ASP A 333 24.90 24.98 17.93
C ASP A 333 23.82 23.91 18.17
N ILE A 334 24.25 22.65 18.05
CA ILE A 334 23.42 21.45 18.21
C ILE A 334 23.49 20.83 19.62
N SER A 335 24.16 21.48 20.58
CA SER A 335 24.33 20.97 21.96
C SER A 335 22.99 20.69 22.68
N LYS A 336 21.92 21.37 22.27
CA LYS A 336 20.54 21.09 22.74
C LYS A 336 19.94 19.77 22.24
N TYR A 337 20.47 19.19 21.16
CA TYR A 337 19.98 17.94 20.56
C TYR A 337 20.90 16.74 20.81
N VAL A 338 22.19 16.99 21.06
CA VAL A 338 23.23 15.96 21.14
C VAL A 338 23.71 15.82 22.58
N THR A 339 23.59 14.62 23.14
CA THR A 339 24.02 14.32 24.51
C THR A 339 25.36 13.60 24.59
N GLN A 340 25.81 12.98 23.49
CA GLN A 340 27.08 12.27 23.43
C GLN A 340 27.67 12.27 22.02
N THR A 341 29.00 12.17 21.93
CA THR A 341 29.71 12.00 20.67
C THR A 341 29.79 10.53 20.29
N ILE A 342 29.45 10.22 19.05
CA ILE A 342 29.56 8.87 18.45
C ILE A 342 30.80 8.82 17.55
N ASP A 343 31.58 7.74 17.66
CA ASP A 343 32.62 7.44 16.68
C ASP A 343 31.98 6.84 15.42
N CYS A 344 32.04 7.59 14.32
CA CYS A 344 31.31 7.25 13.10
C CYS A 344 32.20 6.48 12.13
N PRO A 345 31.82 5.25 11.73
CA PRO A 345 32.47 4.56 10.62
C PRO A 345 32.54 5.46 9.39
N GLN A 346 33.68 5.40 8.68
CA GLN A 346 33.98 6.34 7.61
C GLN A 346 32.96 6.27 6.45
N ASP A 347 32.47 5.08 6.13
CA ASP A 347 31.44 4.86 5.12
C ASP A 347 30.09 5.46 5.54
N LEU A 348 29.65 5.23 6.78
CA LEU A 348 28.42 5.81 7.32
C LEU A 348 28.51 7.35 7.35
N LYS A 349 29.67 7.88 7.73
CA LYS A 349 29.94 9.32 7.71
C LYS A 349 29.82 9.91 6.30
N ILE A 350 30.38 9.26 5.29
CA ILE A 350 30.27 9.69 3.89
C ILE A 350 28.81 9.70 3.44
N ASN A 351 28.06 8.65 3.76
CA ASN A 351 26.66 8.50 3.38
C ASN A 351 25.76 9.58 4.02
N LEU A 352 25.89 9.81 5.32
CA LEU A 352 25.14 10.86 6.03
C LEU A 352 25.48 12.27 5.54
N GLN A 353 26.75 12.54 5.23
CA GLN A 353 27.18 13.82 4.67
C GLN A 353 26.66 14.05 3.25
N ALA A 354 26.63 13.00 2.41
CA ALA A 354 26.03 13.09 1.07
C ALA A 354 24.55 13.43 1.17
N LEU A 355 23.82 12.77 2.07
CA LEU A 355 22.40 13.00 2.32
C LEU A 355 22.10 14.41 2.81
N GLN A 356 22.84 14.90 3.81
CA GLN A 356 22.70 16.28 4.29
C GLN A 356 22.95 17.29 3.16
N LYS A 357 24.02 17.12 2.37
CA LYS A 357 24.36 18.03 1.26
C LYS A 357 23.28 18.03 0.18
N PHE A 358 22.70 16.87 -0.11
CA PHE A 358 21.61 16.74 -1.07
C PHE A 358 20.38 17.53 -0.64
N PHE A 359 19.94 17.36 0.61
CA PHE A 359 18.82 18.15 1.13
C PHE A 359 19.15 19.64 1.29
N LYS A 360 20.42 20.00 1.57
CA LYS A 360 20.88 21.40 1.55
C LYS A 360 20.77 22.00 0.14
N GLN A 361 21.12 21.24 -0.89
CA GLN A 361 20.95 21.65 -2.29
C GLN A 361 19.47 21.80 -2.66
N ASN A 362 18.61 20.87 -2.24
CA ASN A 362 17.17 20.98 -2.44
C ASN A 362 16.59 22.22 -1.74
N HIS A 363 17.05 22.52 -0.52
CA HIS A 363 16.69 23.74 0.21
C HIS A 363 17.14 25.02 -0.51
N GLN A 364 18.33 25.03 -1.12
CA GLN A 364 18.79 26.18 -1.91
C GLN A 364 17.91 26.41 -3.15
N GLN A 365 17.46 25.34 -3.82
CA GLN A 365 16.51 25.42 -4.93
C GLN A 365 15.16 26.00 -4.46
N TYR A 366 14.69 25.54 -3.30
CA TYR A 366 13.49 26.06 -2.64
C TYR A 366 13.60 27.56 -2.31
N LEU A 367 14.72 28.02 -1.75
CA LEU A 367 14.95 29.44 -1.49
C LEU A 367 14.93 30.27 -2.79
N GLN A 368 15.48 29.73 -3.88
CA GLN A 368 15.41 30.40 -5.18
C GLN A 368 13.98 30.52 -5.67
N MET A 369 13.12 29.52 -5.44
CA MET A 369 11.71 29.60 -5.81
C MET A 369 10.95 30.69 -5.04
N TYR A 370 11.28 30.88 -3.76
CA TYR A 370 10.78 32.03 -2.98
C TYR A 370 11.26 33.36 -3.56
N ALA A 371 12.55 33.47 -3.88
CA ALA A 371 13.12 34.67 -4.49
C ALA A 371 12.46 35.00 -5.86
N ASP A 372 12.09 33.96 -6.62
CA ASP A 372 11.40 34.06 -7.90
C ASP A 372 9.89 34.35 -7.76
N GLY A 373 9.33 34.40 -6.54
CA GLY A 373 7.90 34.61 -6.31
C GLY A 373 7.00 33.43 -6.70
N LYS A 374 7.56 32.22 -6.84
CA LYS A 374 6.81 31.00 -7.20
C LYS A 374 6.07 30.37 -6.02
N CYS A 375 6.41 30.78 -4.79
CA CYS A 375 5.83 30.25 -3.56
C CYS A 375 4.78 31.20 -2.99
N ASN A 376 3.54 31.09 -3.48
CA ASN A 376 2.46 32.04 -3.20
C ASN A 376 1.18 31.38 -2.67
N LEU A 377 1.23 30.10 -2.27
CA LEU A 377 0.05 29.41 -1.72
C LEU A 377 -0.40 30.00 -0.38
N ASN A 378 0.54 30.55 0.39
CA ASN A 378 0.26 31.34 1.57
C ASN A 378 1.10 32.63 1.48
N PRO A 379 0.49 33.78 1.14
CA PRO A 379 1.20 35.03 0.91
C PRO A 379 2.08 35.49 2.09
N ASP A 380 1.76 35.06 3.31
CA ASP A 380 2.47 35.43 4.54
C ASP A 380 3.51 34.38 4.99
N SER A 381 3.61 33.23 4.31
CA SER A 381 4.58 32.20 4.70
C SER A 381 6.01 32.62 4.35
N LYS A 382 6.93 32.45 5.30
CA LYS A 382 8.37 32.62 5.07
C LYS A 382 9.02 31.26 4.81
N PRO A 383 10.13 31.22 4.05
CA PRO A 383 10.84 29.97 3.86
C PRO A 383 11.37 29.43 5.19
N VAL A 384 11.23 28.12 5.40
CA VAL A 384 11.80 27.44 6.56
C VAL A 384 13.34 27.42 6.47
N PRO A 385 14.08 27.48 7.59
CA PRO A 385 15.54 27.45 7.57
C PRO A 385 16.09 26.03 7.35
N PHE A 386 17.29 25.91 6.78
CA PHE A 386 18.04 24.65 6.80
C PHE A 386 18.82 24.52 8.10
N ASN A 387 18.17 23.99 9.13
CA ASN A 387 18.78 23.68 10.42
C ASN A 387 18.71 22.16 10.67
N TYR A 388 19.37 21.69 11.73
CA TYR A 388 19.42 20.30 12.17
C TYR A 388 18.03 19.66 12.23
N TRP A 389 17.08 20.38 12.81
CA TRP A 389 15.73 19.87 13.02
C TRP A 389 14.95 19.73 11.71
N GLU A 390 14.90 20.80 10.92
CA GLU A 390 14.18 20.80 9.63
C GLU A 390 14.82 19.80 8.67
N ALA A 391 16.15 19.78 8.57
CA ALA A 391 16.84 18.84 7.69
C ALA A 391 16.53 17.38 8.03
N ILE A 392 16.59 17.00 9.32
CA ILE A 392 16.27 15.62 9.74
C ILE A 392 14.82 15.27 9.44
N ASN A 393 13.88 16.19 9.68
CA ASN A 393 12.46 15.97 9.39
C ASN A 393 12.24 15.66 7.90
N HIS A 394 12.83 16.47 7.01
CA HIS A 394 12.77 16.25 5.56
C HIS A 394 13.49 14.97 5.12
N ILE A 395 14.62 14.64 5.74
CA ILE A 395 15.40 13.43 5.42
C ILE A 395 14.63 12.16 5.76
N TYR A 396 14.13 12.01 7.00
CA TYR A 396 13.39 10.80 7.39
C TYR A 396 12.04 10.70 6.70
N GLY A 397 11.43 11.84 6.34
CA GLY A 397 10.23 11.89 5.52
C GLY A 397 10.47 11.68 4.04
N TRP A 398 11.72 11.73 3.56
CA TRP A 398 12.07 11.80 2.13
C TRP A 398 11.21 12.81 1.36
N VAL A 399 10.96 13.98 1.95
CA VAL A 399 10.11 15.03 1.38
C VAL A 399 10.95 16.25 1.03
N PRO A 400 10.75 16.86 -0.16
CA PRO A 400 11.48 18.07 -0.51
C PRO A 400 11.06 19.26 0.34
N PHE A 401 11.92 20.28 0.40
CA PHE A 401 11.54 21.60 0.88
C PHE A 401 10.63 22.26 -0.16
N ASN A 402 9.36 22.50 0.17
CA ASN A 402 8.37 23.09 -0.74
C ASN A 402 7.26 23.86 -0.01
N GLU A 403 7.45 24.17 1.27
CA GLU A 403 6.49 24.88 2.12
C GLU A 403 6.10 26.20 1.48
N GLY A 404 4.81 26.40 1.19
CA GLY A 404 4.30 27.60 0.52
C GLY A 404 4.39 27.59 -1.02
N CYS A 405 5.04 26.59 -1.63
CA CYS A 405 5.24 26.48 -3.08
C CYS A 405 4.32 25.45 -3.76
N GLY A 406 3.80 24.49 -3.00
CA GLY A 406 2.93 23.42 -3.48
C GLY A 406 3.65 22.08 -3.57
N ALA A 407 2.88 20.99 -3.44
CA ALA A 407 3.43 19.65 -3.23
C ALA A 407 4.40 19.17 -4.33
N ALA A 408 4.20 19.61 -5.58
CA ALA A 408 5.01 19.18 -6.74
C ALA A 408 6.13 20.17 -7.14
N ALA A 409 6.33 21.26 -6.39
CA ALA A 409 7.06 22.42 -6.93
C ALA A 409 8.60 22.29 -6.89
N ASN A 410 9.16 21.45 -6.01
CA ASN A 410 10.62 21.29 -5.85
C ASN A 410 11.02 19.79 -5.73
N PRO A 411 10.74 18.97 -6.74
CA PRO A 411 10.88 17.52 -6.62
C PRO A 411 12.34 17.10 -6.33
N LEU A 412 12.51 16.11 -5.45
CA LEU A 412 13.84 15.55 -5.14
C LEU A 412 14.53 14.96 -6.37
N ALA A 413 13.76 14.48 -7.36
CA ALA A 413 14.26 13.96 -8.63
C ALA A 413 15.12 14.97 -9.41
N ASP A 414 14.87 16.27 -9.24
CA ASP A 414 15.61 17.36 -9.89
C ASP A 414 16.83 17.82 -9.09
N THR A 415 17.03 17.30 -7.88
CA THR A 415 18.16 17.64 -7.01
C THR A 415 19.38 16.80 -7.38
N LYS A 416 20.55 17.43 -7.50
CA LYS A 416 21.83 16.75 -7.77
C LYS A 416 22.97 17.42 -7.03
N ILE A 417 23.91 16.63 -6.51
CA ILE A 417 25.18 17.10 -5.95
C ILE A 417 26.34 16.38 -6.64
N SER A 418 27.57 16.84 -6.42
CA SER A 418 28.75 16.22 -7.03
C SER A 418 28.84 14.73 -6.70
N GLY A 419 28.82 13.88 -7.73
CA GLY A 419 28.91 12.42 -7.61
C GLY A 419 27.62 11.70 -7.19
N TRP A 420 26.51 12.42 -6.98
CA TRP A 420 25.21 11.86 -6.57
C TRP A 420 24.05 12.52 -7.30
N ASP A 421 23.37 11.74 -8.13
CA ASP A 421 22.02 12.06 -8.62
C ASP A 421 20.96 11.43 -7.70
N HIS A 422 19.68 11.74 -7.96
CA HIS A 422 18.55 11.23 -7.19
C HIS A 422 18.55 9.70 -7.09
N ALA A 423 18.70 8.98 -8.21
CA ALA A 423 18.66 7.53 -8.22
C ALA A 423 19.75 6.91 -7.33
N LYS A 424 20.98 7.42 -7.43
CA LYS A 424 22.11 6.91 -6.64
C LYS A 424 21.95 7.20 -5.16
N ILE A 425 21.51 8.40 -4.78
CA ILE A 425 21.38 8.77 -3.37
C ILE A 425 20.18 8.10 -2.70
N GLN A 426 19.09 7.91 -3.44
CA GLN A 426 17.90 7.18 -2.98
C GLN A 426 18.24 5.71 -2.75
N SER A 427 18.95 5.07 -3.67
CA SER A 427 19.41 3.70 -3.51
C SER A 427 20.30 3.52 -2.27
N MET A 428 21.24 4.45 -2.04
CA MET A 428 22.06 4.47 -0.82
C MET A 428 21.19 4.69 0.44
N TYR A 429 20.27 5.64 0.42
CA TYR A 429 19.36 5.90 1.54
C TYR A 429 18.56 4.64 1.92
N ILE A 430 18.01 3.92 0.94
CA ILE A 430 17.27 2.67 1.16
C ILE A 430 18.21 1.58 1.69
N HIS A 431 19.21 1.18 0.90
CA HIS A 431 19.93 -0.07 1.16
C HIS A 431 21.05 0.08 2.21
N ASP A 432 21.70 1.25 2.26
CA ASP A 432 22.85 1.48 3.14
C ASP A 432 22.49 2.15 4.45
N LEU A 433 21.41 2.93 4.50
CA LEU A 433 20.97 3.64 5.72
C LEU A 433 19.73 2.99 6.34
N GLN A 434 18.59 2.95 5.65
CA GLN A 434 17.34 2.42 6.23
C GLN A 434 17.48 0.94 6.64
N TYR A 435 18.13 0.12 5.82
CA TYR A 435 18.40 -1.30 6.12
C TYR A 435 19.74 -1.55 6.81
N ASN A 436 20.39 -0.53 7.40
CA ASN A 436 21.73 -0.70 7.97
C ASN A 436 21.80 -1.66 9.17
N TYR A 437 20.66 -1.97 9.80
CA TYR A 437 20.54 -3.01 10.83
C TYR A 437 20.94 -4.41 10.34
N LYS A 438 20.93 -4.66 9.02
CA LYS A 438 21.36 -5.93 8.42
C LYS A 438 22.89 -6.07 8.32
N ARG A 439 23.64 -4.99 8.56
CA ARG A 439 25.11 -5.03 8.51
C ARG A 439 25.66 -5.82 9.68
N SER A 440 26.74 -6.58 9.44
CA SER A 440 27.44 -7.27 10.52
C SER A 440 28.06 -6.25 11.50
N ASN A 441 27.99 -6.55 12.80
CA ASN A 441 28.58 -5.74 13.88
C ASN A 441 28.04 -4.30 14.01
N ILE A 442 26.82 -4.01 13.54
CA ILE A 442 26.17 -2.72 13.81
C ILE A 442 25.74 -2.64 15.27
N THR A 443 26.08 -1.53 15.95
CA THR A 443 25.63 -1.26 17.32
C THR A 443 24.41 -0.34 17.32
N PRO A 444 23.59 -0.33 18.39
CA PRO A 444 22.38 0.51 18.46
C PRO A 444 22.63 2.01 18.23
N GLU A 445 23.82 2.52 18.54
CA GLU A 445 24.22 3.93 18.35
C GLU A 445 24.46 4.29 16.88
N LEU A 446 24.67 3.29 16.02
CA LEU A 446 24.95 3.45 14.60
C LEU A 446 23.72 3.15 13.72
N LEU A 447 22.59 2.76 14.32
CA LEU A 447 21.36 2.51 13.58
C LEU A 447 20.77 3.81 13.07
N PHE A 448 20.50 3.86 11.76
CA PHE A 448 19.89 5.02 11.14
C PHE A 448 18.41 5.11 11.48
N ASN A 449 17.69 3.99 11.37
CA ASN A 449 16.25 3.95 11.64
C ASN A 449 15.85 2.63 12.33
N PRO A 450 15.88 2.58 13.67
CA PRO A 450 15.44 1.43 14.46
C PRO A 450 14.04 0.91 14.12
N TYR A 451 13.15 1.78 13.66
CA TYR A 451 11.79 1.41 13.27
C TYR A 451 11.75 0.45 12.07
N VAL A 452 12.65 0.60 11.11
CA VAL A 452 12.71 -0.30 9.94
C VAL A 452 13.05 -1.73 10.37
N GLN A 453 13.89 -1.87 11.41
CA GLN A 453 14.17 -3.18 11.99
C GLN A 453 12.93 -3.79 12.66
N LEU A 454 12.11 -3.00 13.38
CA LEU A 454 10.84 -3.46 13.93
C LEU A 454 9.91 -4.03 12.84
N ILE A 455 9.79 -3.32 11.71
CA ILE A 455 8.88 -3.70 10.62
C ILE A 455 9.33 -4.98 9.92
N HIS A 456 10.61 -5.10 9.56
CA HIS A 456 11.06 -6.13 8.61
C HIS A 456 11.92 -7.24 9.21
N ASP A 457 12.46 -7.09 10.42
CA ASP A 457 13.30 -8.13 11.00
C ASP A 457 12.46 -9.32 11.50
N LYS A 458 12.99 -10.52 11.26
CA LYS A 458 12.35 -11.79 11.65
C LYS A 458 12.16 -11.96 13.15
N ASN A 459 12.90 -11.20 13.97
CA ASN A 459 12.77 -11.23 15.43
C ASN A 459 11.61 -10.34 15.93
N TYR A 460 10.95 -9.60 15.04
CA TYR A 460 9.82 -8.73 15.35
C TYR A 460 8.64 -9.02 14.40
N LEU A 461 8.27 -8.08 13.53
CA LEU A 461 7.03 -8.18 12.75
C LEU A 461 7.20 -8.94 11.43
N SER A 462 8.42 -9.01 10.88
CA SER A 462 8.72 -9.73 9.63
C SER A 462 7.76 -9.41 8.47
N MET A 463 7.42 -8.13 8.30
CA MET A 463 6.43 -7.69 7.33
C MET A 463 7.04 -7.30 5.99
N ASP A 464 6.29 -7.63 4.94
CA ASP A 464 6.49 -7.14 3.58
C ASP A 464 5.54 -5.97 3.33
N ALA A 465 5.91 -4.80 3.86
CA ALA A 465 5.12 -3.57 3.84
C ALA A 465 6.03 -2.35 4.05
N TYR A 466 5.54 -1.14 3.70
CA TYR A 466 6.36 0.06 3.80
C TYR A 466 6.80 0.39 5.22
N GLY A 467 8.11 0.41 5.47
CA GLY A 467 8.70 0.84 6.75
C GLY A 467 9.09 2.33 6.81
N PHE A 468 9.15 3.03 5.67
CA PHE A 468 9.58 4.44 5.55
C PHE A 468 9.14 5.06 4.21
N SER A 469 9.24 6.38 4.06
CA SER A 469 8.61 7.19 2.99
C SER A 469 9.16 7.05 1.57
N VAL A 470 10.03 6.07 1.32
CA VAL A 470 10.52 5.76 -0.02
C VAL A 470 10.17 4.32 -0.30
N ASP A 471 9.88 4.02 -1.56
CA ASP A 471 9.60 2.66 -1.98
C ASP A 471 10.68 1.68 -1.50
N ASP A 472 10.39 0.98 -0.41
CA ASP A 472 11.13 -0.24 -0.09
C ASP A 472 10.69 -1.32 -1.06
N ALA A 473 11.48 -2.38 -1.18
CA ALA A 473 11.40 -3.31 -2.30
C ALA A 473 10.02 -3.96 -2.48
N VAL A 474 9.09 -3.88 -1.50
CA VAL A 474 7.83 -4.64 -1.48
C VAL A 474 6.58 -3.78 -1.21
N GLY A 475 6.72 -2.48 -0.92
CA GLY A 475 5.61 -1.76 -0.31
C GLY A 475 4.43 -1.37 -1.22
N PHE A 476 4.62 -1.15 -2.52
CA PHE A 476 3.50 -0.96 -3.47
C PHE A 476 3.42 -2.09 -4.48
N MET A 477 2.23 -2.69 -4.57
CA MET A 477 1.90 -3.73 -5.52
C MET A 477 0.88 -3.19 -6.50
N SER A 478 1.05 -3.46 -7.79
CA SER A 478 0.07 -3.18 -8.84
C SER A 478 -0.14 -4.45 -9.66
N GLU A 479 -1.21 -5.16 -9.36
CA GLU A 479 -1.42 -6.52 -9.88
C GLU A 479 -2.77 -6.63 -10.60
N LEU A 480 -2.90 -7.58 -11.52
CA LEU A 480 -4.20 -7.91 -12.10
C LEU A 480 -5.16 -8.35 -10.99
N GLY A 481 -6.40 -7.86 -11.01
CA GLY A 481 -7.43 -8.32 -10.09
C GLY A 481 -8.73 -7.53 -10.18
N ASP A 482 -9.82 -8.11 -9.68
CA ASP A 482 -11.16 -7.50 -9.68
C ASP A 482 -11.48 -6.75 -8.37
N GLY A 483 -10.47 -6.62 -7.52
CA GLY A 483 -10.62 -6.01 -6.21
C GLY A 483 -9.50 -6.44 -5.28
N LEU A 484 -9.68 -6.14 -4.00
CA LEU A 484 -8.73 -6.47 -2.94
C LEU A 484 -9.42 -7.22 -1.82
N ILE A 485 -8.66 -8.11 -1.19
CA ILE A 485 -9.05 -8.82 0.03
C ILE A 485 -8.12 -8.35 1.13
N PHE A 486 -8.71 -7.80 2.18
CA PHE A 486 -8.06 -7.40 3.42
C PHE A 486 -8.39 -8.44 4.47
N THR A 487 -7.40 -8.83 5.26
CA THR A 487 -7.59 -9.65 6.45
C THR A 487 -6.90 -9.00 7.63
N VAL A 488 -7.53 -9.12 8.81
CA VAL A 488 -6.98 -8.60 10.07
C VAL A 488 -6.73 -9.75 11.02
N GLY A 489 -5.51 -9.90 11.53
CA GLY A 489 -5.19 -10.92 12.54
C GLY A 489 -5.06 -12.36 12.02
N GLY A 490 -4.77 -12.56 10.73
CA GLY A 490 -4.64 -13.88 10.11
C GLY A 490 -4.85 -13.85 8.60
N THR A 491 -4.51 -14.93 7.89
CA THR A 491 -4.56 -15.00 6.40
C THR A 491 -5.84 -15.62 5.83
N GLN A 492 -6.73 -16.14 6.67
CA GLN A 492 -7.96 -16.79 6.22
C GLN A 492 -8.82 -15.83 5.38
N GLY A 493 -9.25 -16.29 4.21
CA GLY A 493 -10.04 -15.51 3.25
C GLY A 493 -9.24 -14.96 2.07
N LEU A 494 -7.91 -14.88 2.18
CA LEU A 494 -7.04 -14.58 1.04
C LEU A 494 -7.05 -15.74 0.04
N GLU A 495 -7.03 -15.42 -1.25
CA GLU A 495 -6.88 -16.41 -2.33
C GLU A 495 -5.50 -17.05 -2.30
N ASN A 496 -4.45 -16.26 -2.02
CA ASN A 496 -3.12 -16.74 -1.71
C ASN A 496 -2.78 -16.41 -0.25
N GLN A 497 -2.70 -17.45 0.58
CA GLN A 497 -2.40 -17.31 2.01
C GLN A 497 -0.89 -17.28 2.30
N GLN A 498 -0.04 -17.22 1.27
CA GLN A 498 1.41 -17.06 1.41
C GLN A 498 1.79 -15.60 1.24
N GLN A 499 2.77 -15.17 2.03
CA GLN A 499 3.29 -13.81 1.95
C GLN A 499 4.00 -13.62 0.61
N PHE A 500 3.83 -12.46 0.00
CA PHE A 500 4.46 -12.15 -1.27
C PHE A 500 5.98 -12.08 -1.14
N ASN A 501 6.69 -12.72 -2.07
CA ASN A 501 8.14 -12.70 -2.09
C ASN A 501 8.64 -12.71 -3.54
N TYR A 502 9.44 -11.70 -3.92
CA TYR A 502 10.04 -11.62 -5.25
C TYR A 502 10.94 -12.81 -5.61
N ALA A 503 11.51 -13.51 -4.62
CA ALA A 503 12.29 -14.73 -4.84
C ALA A 503 11.43 -15.95 -5.18
N ASP A 504 10.14 -15.93 -4.82
CA ASP A 504 9.22 -17.04 -5.08
C ASP A 504 8.56 -16.97 -6.47
N GLY A 505 8.69 -15.82 -7.15
CA GLY A 505 7.95 -15.50 -8.36
C GLY A 505 8.80 -15.19 -9.60
N PHE A 506 8.11 -15.01 -10.73
CA PHE A 506 8.67 -14.65 -12.03
C PHE A 506 7.62 -13.99 -12.92
N SER A 507 8.09 -13.39 -14.02
CA SER A 507 7.23 -12.88 -15.08
C SER A 507 7.39 -13.69 -16.36
N VAL A 508 6.27 -13.97 -17.02
CA VAL A 508 6.23 -14.53 -18.37
C VAL A 508 6.11 -13.36 -19.34
N ALA A 509 7.10 -13.18 -20.22
CA ALA A 509 7.06 -12.17 -21.27
C ALA A 509 6.86 -12.86 -22.62
N ILE A 510 5.75 -12.56 -23.30
CA ILE A 510 5.48 -13.07 -24.66
C ILE A 510 5.81 -12.03 -25.74
N GLY A 511 5.87 -10.75 -25.36
CA GLY A 511 6.12 -9.63 -26.26
C GLY A 511 4.90 -9.22 -27.08
N VAL A 512 5.01 -8.07 -27.75
CA VAL A 512 3.97 -7.54 -28.64
C VAL A 512 4.37 -7.82 -30.09
N PRO A 513 3.51 -8.45 -30.90
CA PRO A 513 3.77 -8.60 -32.34
C PRO A 513 3.97 -7.25 -33.02
N GLN A 514 4.92 -7.15 -33.96
CA GLN A 514 5.22 -5.87 -34.64
C GLN A 514 3.99 -5.21 -35.30
N SER A 515 3.06 -6.03 -35.80
CA SER A 515 1.78 -5.59 -36.39
C SER A 515 0.78 -5.00 -35.40
N MET A 516 1.05 -5.12 -34.09
CA MET A 516 0.18 -4.69 -33.00
C MET A 516 0.81 -3.64 -32.09
N VAL A 517 2.03 -3.17 -32.37
CA VAL A 517 2.75 -2.18 -31.55
C VAL A 517 1.95 -0.89 -31.34
N ASP A 518 1.21 -0.45 -32.35
CA ASP A 518 0.35 0.74 -32.27
C ASP A 518 -1.08 0.44 -31.78
N LYS A 519 -1.38 -0.80 -31.39
CA LYS A 519 -2.72 -1.27 -30.97
C LYS A 519 -2.79 -1.51 -29.46
N VAL A 520 -2.51 -0.47 -28.68
CA VAL A 520 -2.35 -0.54 -27.21
C VAL A 520 -3.60 -1.02 -26.46
N ASN A 521 -4.77 -1.04 -27.10
CA ASN A 521 -6.05 -1.52 -26.57
C ASN A 521 -6.44 -2.93 -27.04
N THR A 522 -5.62 -3.59 -27.87
CA THR A 522 -5.93 -4.93 -28.37
C THR A 522 -5.31 -6.00 -27.47
N PRO A 523 -6.11 -6.95 -26.94
CA PRO A 523 -5.61 -7.99 -26.06
C PRO A 523 -4.65 -8.94 -26.79
N LEU A 524 -3.90 -9.73 -26.01
CA LEU A 524 -2.95 -10.73 -26.54
C LEU A 524 -3.19 -12.12 -25.94
N ILE A 525 -3.60 -12.17 -24.68
CA ILE A 525 -3.82 -13.38 -23.90
C ILE A 525 -5.27 -13.36 -23.42
N LYS A 526 -5.96 -14.51 -23.39
CA LYS A 526 -7.31 -14.66 -22.85
C LYS A 526 -7.30 -15.01 -21.36
N LYS A 527 -6.42 -15.93 -20.96
CA LYS A 527 -6.33 -16.44 -19.60
C LYS A 527 -4.98 -17.11 -19.35
N TYR A 528 -4.60 -17.20 -18.08
CA TYR A 528 -3.42 -17.95 -17.64
C TYR A 528 -3.65 -18.63 -16.30
N GLY A 529 -2.80 -19.61 -16.00
CA GLY A 529 -2.72 -20.17 -14.66
C GLY A 529 -1.54 -21.09 -14.43
N VAL A 530 -1.48 -21.56 -13.19
CA VAL A 530 -0.36 -22.32 -12.63
C VAL A 530 -0.90 -23.48 -11.83
N CYS A 531 -0.26 -24.63 -12.00
CA CYS A 531 -0.52 -25.80 -11.19
C CYS A 531 0.79 -26.35 -10.65
N VAL A 532 0.79 -26.70 -9.37
CA VAL A 532 1.94 -27.30 -8.69
C VAL A 532 1.89 -28.81 -8.92
N LEU A 533 2.97 -29.35 -9.47
CA LEU A 533 3.06 -30.77 -9.77
C LEU A 533 3.03 -31.60 -8.48
N ASP A 534 2.39 -32.76 -8.55
CA ASP A 534 2.20 -33.72 -7.46
C ASP A 534 1.45 -33.18 -6.21
N GLN A 535 0.92 -31.95 -6.25
CA GLN A 535 0.18 -31.38 -5.12
C GLN A 535 -1.24 -31.95 -5.01
N GLU A 536 -1.96 -32.10 -6.13
CA GLU A 536 -3.33 -32.61 -6.14
C GLU A 536 -3.38 -34.09 -6.52
N ILE A 537 -4.03 -34.89 -5.66
CA ILE A 537 -4.09 -36.36 -5.82
C ILE A 537 -4.73 -36.75 -7.17
N ASP A 538 -5.78 -36.04 -7.58
CA ASP A 538 -6.54 -36.31 -8.79
C ASP A 538 -6.00 -35.59 -10.04
N ASP A 539 -4.97 -34.74 -9.89
CA ASP A 539 -4.31 -34.02 -10.98
C ASP A 539 -2.80 -33.84 -10.79
N ARG A 540 -2.13 -34.93 -10.41
CA ARG A 540 -0.68 -34.91 -10.09
C ARG A 540 0.20 -34.32 -11.20
N ASN A 541 -0.22 -34.52 -12.45
CA ASN A 541 0.53 -34.05 -13.62
C ASN A 541 0.00 -32.73 -14.19
N CYS A 542 -0.89 -32.03 -13.46
CA CYS A 542 -1.46 -30.75 -13.88
C CYS A 542 -2.06 -30.80 -15.28
N GLN A 543 -2.90 -31.78 -15.56
CA GLN A 543 -3.56 -32.00 -16.84
C GLN A 543 -4.88 -31.24 -16.94
N GLN A 544 -5.53 -30.89 -15.82
CA GLN A 544 -6.76 -30.10 -15.84
C GLN A 544 -6.49 -28.63 -16.25
N ASP A 545 -7.40 -28.04 -17.01
CA ASP A 545 -7.34 -26.62 -17.41
C ASP A 545 -7.57 -25.73 -16.18
N LYS A 546 -6.46 -25.39 -15.50
CA LYS A 546 -6.40 -24.48 -14.35
C LYS A 546 -5.82 -23.14 -14.76
N GLN A 547 -6.56 -22.44 -15.62
CA GLN A 547 -6.25 -21.07 -16.01
C GLN A 547 -7.15 -20.12 -15.22
N ASP A 548 -6.81 -19.94 -13.94
CA ASP A 548 -7.66 -19.27 -12.96
C ASP A 548 -7.77 -17.75 -13.17
N VAL A 549 -6.87 -17.15 -13.95
CA VAL A 549 -6.87 -15.70 -14.21
C VAL A 549 -7.33 -15.41 -15.63
N ILE A 550 -8.40 -14.64 -15.74
CA ILE A 550 -8.91 -14.11 -17.00
C ILE A 550 -8.27 -12.76 -17.30
N MET A 551 -7.75 -12.61 -18.51
CA MET A 551 -7.06 -11.40 -18.95
C MET A 551 -8.05 -10.34 -19.46
N PRO A 552 -7.76 -9.05 -19.23
CA PRO A 552 -8.56 -7.95 -19.77
C PRO A 552 -8.67 -7.98 -21.29
N VAL A 553 -9.87 -7.69 -21.80
CA VAL A 553 -10.18 -7.71 -23.25
C VAL A 553 -9.93 -6.37 -23.95
N ASN A 554 -9.59 -5.33 -23.20
CA ASN A 554 -9.45 -3.93 -23.67
C ASN A 554 -8.03 -3.36 -23.51
N SER A 555 -7.06 -4.20 -23.13
CA SER A 555 -5.68 -3.80 -22.89
C SER A 555 -4.70 -4.76 -23.53
N GLN A 556 -3.65 -4.20 -24.13
CA GLN A 556 -2.53 -4.97 -24.65
C GLN A 556 -1.57 -5.36 -23.53
N ILE A 557 -1.77 -6.54 -22.94
CA ILE A 557 -0.92 -7.08 -21.89
C ILE A 557 -0.07 -8.22 -22.48
N ALA A 558 1.23 -7.99 -22.57
CA ALA A 558 2.20 -8.85 -23.27
C ALA A 558 2.93 -9.84 -22.36
N GLY A 559 2.28 -10.25 -21.28
CA GLY A 559 2.86 -11.10 -20.25
C GLY A 559 2.05 -11.12 -18.96
N PHE A 560 2.51 -11.84 -17.95
CA PHE A 560 1.88 -11.88 -16.63
C PHE A 560 2.90 -12.26 -15.55
N ARG A 561 2.61 -11.89 -14.31
CA ARG A 561 3.42 -12.21 -13.13
C ARG A 561 2.82 -13.41 -12.40
N ILE A 562 3.69 -14.29 -11.94
CA ILE A 562 3.40 -15.31 -10.94
C ILE A 562 4.26 -14.91 -9.73
N GLY A 563 3.63 -14.46 -8.66
CA GLY A 563 4.30 -13.85 -7.52
C GLY A 563 4.74 -14.87 -6.47
N THR A 564 3.84 -15.74 -6.02
CA THR A 564 4.13 -16.66 -4.91
C THR A 564 3.39 -17.97 -5.10
N VAL A 565 4.14 -19.07 -5.12
CA VAL A 565 3.62 -20.44 -5.21
C VAL A 565 4.13 -21.29 -4.06
N SER A 566 3.37 -22.31 -3.69
CA SER A 566 3.66 -23.17 -2.54
C SER A 566 4.99 -23.90 -2.66
N THR A 567 5.22 -24.56 -3.79
CA THR A 567 6.42 -25.34 -4.09
C THR A 567 6.66 -25.43 -5.59
N TYR A 568 7.88 -25.79 -5.96
CA TYR A 568 8.27 -26.16 -7.32
C TYR A 568 8.54 -27.67 -7.39
N PRO A 569 8.39 -28.34 -8.54
CA PRO A 569 8.14 -27.77 -9.87
C PRO A 569 6.66 -27.41 -10.12
N ILE A 570 6.43 -26.44 -11.00
CA ILE A 570 5.09 -25.99 -11.43
C ILE A 570 4.92 -26.10 -12.94
N LYS A 571 3.69 -26.33 -13.39
CA LYS A 571 3.27 -26.18 -14.80
C LYS A 571 2.53 -24.87 -14.97
N VAL A 572 2.95 -24.08 -15.96
CA VAL A 572 2.31 -22.82 -16.35
C VAL A 572 1.54 -23.04 -17.65
N ARG A 573 0.35 -22.47 -17.75
CA ARG A 573 -0.51 -22.51 -18.94
C ARG A 573 -1.04 -21.12 -19.27
N PHE A 574 -1.12 -20.76 -20.55
CA PHE A 574 -1.89 -19.59 -21.00
C PHE A 574 -2.48 -19.79 -22.39
N THR A 575 -3.55 -19.06 -22.70
CA THR A 575 -4.27 -19.18 -23.97
C THR A 575 -4.27 -17.85 -24.70
N ASP A 576 -3.93 -17.85 -25.99
CA ASP A 576 -3.93 -16.64 -26.84
C ASP A 576 -5.32 -16.35 -27.44
N LEU A 577 -5.42 -15.28 -28.24
CA LEU A 577 -6.67 -14.89 -28.89
C LEU A 577 -7.21 -15.90 -29.91
N ASN A 578 -6.36 -16.77 -30.46
CA ASN A 578 -6.72 -17.77 -31.46
C ASN A 578 -7.04 -19.15 -30.83
N ASP A 579 -7.18 -19.20 -29.51
CA ASP A 579 -7.35 -20.44 -28.75
C ASP A 579 -6.17 -21.41 -28.91
N ASN A 580 -4.97 -20.88 -29.15
CA ASN A 580 -3.74 -21.65 -28.97
C ASN A 580 -3.39 -21.68 -27.48
N GLU A 581 -3.13 -22.87 -26.96
CA GLU A 581 -2.71 -23.11 -25.58
C GLU A 581 -1.20 -23.29 -25.52
N TYR A 582 -0.56 -22.58 -24.59
CA TYR A 582 0.86 -22.60 -24.36
C TYR A 582 1.14 -23.21 -23.00
N GLU A 583 2.06 -24.16 -22.92
CA GLU A 583 2.46 -24.78 -21.66
C GLU A 583 3.97 -24.91 -21.52
N PHE A 584 4.47 -24.81 -20.28
CA PHE A 584 5.85 -25.10 -19.90
C PHE A 584 5.96 -25.39 -18.41
N ILE A 585 7.06 -26.02 -18.00
CA ILE A 585 7.38 -26.36 -16.62
C ILE A 585 8.49 -25.42 -16.11
N VAL A 586 8.31 -24.97 -14.87
CA VAL A 586 9.33 -24.25 -14.10
C VAL A 586 9.77 -25.17 -12.97
N ASN A 587 11.06 -25.54 -12.97
CA ASN A 587 11.59 -26.61 -12.14
C ASN A 587 11.86 -26.18 -10.69
N GLU A 588 12.26 -24.93 -10.48
CA GLU A 588 12.75 -24.42 -9.21
C GLU A 588 12.54 -22.90 -9.07
N LYS A 589 12.76 -22.38 -7.86
CA LYS A 589 12.72 -20.95 -7.54
C LYS A 589 13.89 -20.20 -8.18
N PHE A 590 13.73 -18.89 -8.39
CA PHE A 590 14.78 -18.03 -8.91
C PHE A 590 15.75 -17.64 -7.81
N ASP A 591 17.05 -17.79 -8.07
CA ASP A 591 18.05 -17.29 -7.14
C ASP A 591 17.94 -15.76 -6.99
N PRO A 592 18.01 -15.22 -5.75
CA PRO A 592 18.04 -13.78 -5.54
C PRO A 592 19.16 -13.12 -6.37
N CYS A 593 18.83 -11.99 -7.00
CA CYS A 593 19.84 -11.22 -7.72
C CYS A 593 20.84 -10.57 -6.75
N THR A 594 22.08 -11.05 -6.73
CA THR A 594 23.17 -10.55 -5.87
C THR A 594 24.25 -9.77 -6.62
N GLY A 595 24.06 -9.48 -7.91
CA GLY A 595 25.03 -8.83 -8.80
C GLY A 595 24.40 -7.97 -9.90
N GLU A 596 25.09 -7.84 -11.04
CA GLU A 596 24.59 -7.08 -12.20
C GLU A 596 23.23 -7.62 -12.68
N PRO A 597 22.17 -6.81 -12.77
CA PRO A 597 20.83 -7.28 -13.14
C PRO A 597 20.76 -8.03 -14.47
N SER A 598 21.65 -7.71 -15.42
CA SER A 598 21.74 -8.41 -16.70
C SER A 598 22.21 -9.87 -16.59
N GLN A 599 22.82 -10.25 -15.47
CA GLN A 599 23.35 -11.58 -15.19
C GLN A 599 22.47 -12.37 -14.21
N CYS A 600 21.35 -11.80 -13.75
CA CYS A 600 20.44 -12.43 -12.82
C CYS A 600 19.22 -13.07 -13.54
N PRO A 601 18.58 -14.07 -12.90
CA PRO A 601 19.10 -14.87 -11.78
C PRO A 601 20.18 -15.87 -12.25
N ALA A 602 21.05 -16.33 -11.34
CA ALA A 602 22.20 -17.18 -11.70
C ALA A 602 21.79 -18.53 -12.32
N ASN A 603 20.67 -19.09 -11.85
CA ASN A 603 20.11 -20.36 -12.33
C ASN A 603 19.18 -20.22 -13.55
N LYS A 604 19.10 -19.05 -14.20
CA LYS A 604 18.14 -18.75 -15.29
C LYS A 604 18.05 -19.79 -16.41
N ALA A 605 19.15 -20.47 -16.76
CA ALA A 605 19.18 -21.46 -17.83
C ALA A 605 18.51 -22.80 -17.48
N GLU A 606 18.36 -23.10 -16.18
CA GLU A 606 17.96 -24.41 -15.65
C GLU A 606 16.51 -24.41 -15.13
N ILE A 607 15.97 -23.22 -14.87
CA ILE A 607 14.65 -23.03 -14.26
C ILE A 607 13.50 -23.36 -15.22
N VAL A 608 13.52 -22.81 -16.44
CA VAL A 608 12.49 -23.11 -17.45
C VAL A 608 12.90 -24.37 -18.21
N ASN A 609 12.11 -25.43 -18.05
CA ASN A 609 12.31 -26.68 -18.78
C ASN A 609 11.93 -26.49 -20.26
N LYS A 610 12.90 -26.18 -21.11
CA LYS A 610 12.65 -25.94 -22.54
C LYS A 610 12.06 -27.14 -23.27
N GLN A 611 12.34 -28.36 -22.82
CA GLN A 611 11.80 -29.58 -23.41
C GLN A 611 10.31 -29.77 -23.08
N SER A 612 9.80 -29.08 -22.06
CA SER A 612 8.38 -29.08 -21.71
C SER A 612 7.55 -28.05 -22.47
N CYS A 613 8.18 -27.20 -23.28
CA CYS A 613 7.49 -26.15 -23.99
C CYS A 613 6.63 -26.71 -25.12
N ILE A 614 5.34 -26.45 -25.05
CA ILE A 614 4.37 -26.92 -26.04
C ILE A 614 3.41 -25.80 -26.38
N VAL A 615 3.03 -25.73 -27.67
CA VAL A 615 1.88 -24.94 -28.10
C VAL A 615 0.93 -25.86 -28.83
N THR A 616 -0.31 -25.92 -28.37
CA THR A 616 -1.38 -26.69 -28.96
C THR A 616 -2.35 -25.73 -29.62
N ASN A 617 -2.66 -25.90 -30.90
CA ASN A 617 -3.60 -25.03 -31.57
C ASN A 617 -5.05 -25.31 -31.13
N SER A 618 -6.00 -24.47 -31.58
CA SER A 618 -7.43 -24.62 -31.27
C SER A 618 -8.07 -25.92 -31.75
N LYS A 619 -7.38 -26.74 -32.56
CA LYS A 619 -7.82 -28.06 -33.02
C LYS A 619 -7.18 -29.21 -32.24
N GLY A 620 -6.27 -28.92 -31.30
CA GLY A 620 -5.53 -29.92 -30.54
C GLY A 620 -4.20 -30.35 -31.18
N ASP A 621 -3.76 -29.73 -32.28
CA ASP A 621 -2.51 -30.11 -32.94
C ASP A 621 -1.31 -29.36 -32.33
N LYS A 622 -0.18 -30.06 -32.15
CA LYS A 622 1.10 -29.43 -31.77
C LYS A 622 1.54 -28.43 -32.84
N HIS A 623 1.75 -27.18 -32.45
CA HIS A 623 2.22 -26.12 -33.35
C HIS A 623 3.71 -26.37 -33.71
N PRO A 624 4.13 -26.15 -34.98
CA PRO A 624 5.51 -26.42 -35.42
C PRO A 624 6.61 -25.67 -34.65
N LYS A 625 6.28 -24.54 -34.02
CA LYS A 625 7.19 -23.71 -33.21
C LYS A 625 7.10 -23.96 -31.70
N SER A 626 6.51 -25.08 -31.29
CA SER A 626 6.39 -25.44 -29.86
C SER A 626 7.74 -25.43 -29.13
N ASP A 627 8.82 -25.80 -29.82
CA ASP A 627 10.14 -25.92 -29.20
C ASP A 627 10.91 -24.57 -29.18
N ASP A 628 10.33 -23.51 -29.80
CA ASP A 628 10.99 -22.21 -29.99
C ASP A 628 10.37 -21.06 -29.17
N TRP A 629 9.11 -21.17 -28.77
CA TRP A 629 8.37 -20.00 -28.25
C TRP A 629 8.85 -19.55 -26.87
N CYS A 630 9.19 -20.50 -25.99
CA CYS A 630 9.58 -20.21 -24.61
C CYS A 630 11.06 -19.83 -24.48
N GLN A 631 11.81 -19.69 -25.58
CA GLN A 631 13.19 -19.19 -25.53
C GLN A 631 13.27 -17.75 -25.02
N ASN A 632 12.19 -16.98 -25.18
CA ASN A 632 12.03 -15.63 -24.65
C ASN A 632 11.25 -15.58 -23.33
N ALA A 633 10.87 -16.72 -22.74
CA ALA A 633 10.37 -16.80 -21.38
C ALA A 633 11.53 -16.44 -20.45
N ASN A 634 11.79 -15.15 -20.36
CA ASN A 634 12.88 -14.60 -19.60
C ASN A 634 12.34 -14.29 -18.21
N PRO A 635 12.77 -15.05 -17.18
CA PRO A 635 12.48 -14.75 -15.80
C PRO A 635 13.30 -13.54 -15.40
N ASN A 636 12.90 -12.37 -15.90
CA ASN A 636 13.40 -11.14 -15.33
C ASN A 636 12.72 -11.01 -13.98
N GLN A 637 13.40 -11.51 -12.95
CA GLN A 637 13.41 -10.92 -11.62
C GLN A 637 14.09 -9.55 -11.73
N GLN A 638 13.59 -8.67 -12.60
CA GLN A 638 13.79 -7.27 -12.34
C GLN A 638 12.92 -7.06 -11.10
N ASN A 639 13.56 -6.82 -9.95
CA ASN A 639 13.01 -5.83 -9.02
C ASN A 639 12.62 -4.70 -9.96
N GLU A 640 11.32 -4.56 -10.28
CA GLU A 640 10.84 -3.61 -11.27
C GLU A 640 11.66 -2.38 -11.03
N LYS A 641 12.49 -1.96 -12.01
CA LYS A 641 13.40 -0.81 -11.85
C LYS A 641 12.60 0.19 -11.08
N GLN A 642 12.90 0.37 -9.79
CA GLN A 642 11.93 0.94 -8.86
C GLN A 642 11.45 2.20 -9.55
N LEU A 643 10.20 2.16 -10.04
CA LEU A 643 9.61 3.27 -10.78
C LEU A 643 9.23 4.25 -9.68
N THR A 644 10.31 4.79 -9.11
CA THR A 644 10.38 5.95 -8.27
C THR A 644 9.59 6.99 -9.02
N LYS A 645 8.43 7.33 -8.47
CA LYS A 645 7.67 8.48 -8.95
C LYS A 645 8.53 9.73 -8.94
#